data_AF-A0A158R709-F1
#
_entry.id   AF-A0A158R709-F1
#
_cell.length_a   1.000
_cell.length_b   1.000
_cell.length_c   1.000
_cell.angle_alpha   90.00
_cell.angle_beta   90.00
_cell.angle_gamma   90.00
#
_symmetry.space_group_name_H-M   'P 1'
#
loop_
_entity.id
_entity.type
_entity.pdbx_description
1 polymer ?
#
loop_
_entity_poly.entity_id
_entity_poly.type
_entity_poly.pdbx_seq_one_letter_code
_entity_poly.pdbx_strand_id
1 'polypeptide(L)'
;MEYYYNNTTAYYPNDAYYDTRIEPEEEEEWDRESYLDPMWEIQQKKTFTAWCNSYLRKANTSITDIENDFRDGLKLLQLLETLSEEPLPKPDRGKMRFHMITNVNKALKYIESKGVQLVSIGAEQIVDGNIKMTLGMIWTIILRFCIQDITVEELHAKEGLLLWCQRKTAPYSNVNVQNFHTSWKDGLAFCALIHRHRPELIDYAKLSKENPIQNLNYAFDVAEKYLDIPKMLDAEDMVNTIRPDERSVMTYVAAYYHAFANANNTESAANKIAKVLRSNQDTEKLMEEYAGLASDLLKWINNQIPFLADKTTDGTLPHAKEKLAQYTAYRGSAKLPRVVDKALLEALSNTIQTRLKLSHKPAFMPPAGQSIGEINDAWKRMEDAEKGFEDWLLNEIRRLEQLDYLVKKFKLKCSTHEAWSKDKEAALNARDYENASYAELTAMAQKQNAFETDLGAHQNRVEKIVSIAEELKYDLSQNSLRSALSALQYEDVASVNKRTQGIVSQWDRLGEISARRKEEIEKRLEVLKKIDNLQQSFARRVGSFSNWLEQAEEDLQDMFIADRVEEVSQLINGHEAFKRALPAAQEELNSMLFEAAEIDRLIEQNDLPHEVAINPYTMFTYETLHDRWGCVQKLVPERDSALESELAKQQSNEQMRARFAMQANRLGPWLERALDALFAAQNNPTTAQLEQQMGAFKRMEEELGKIKPIIMEAERCYQVCCSVSPGGGWMTHPAVCMVSEVGKKAWDVQEFSSLKLKPLLLLNPLNDLDFYSSSKQLQENGIYTVPQTQYTMDTLRLGWEQFLTNLKRAINEVEVQIMTREAHNISEAQLSDFRRCFNHFDRKRLRRLDLSEFKACLVSLGFHIPNTPEGDADFRRILANVDPSGSGYVTFDSFMRFMTQQASGSESAEQLIDSFRVLANEQPFVTAETIRRELPFEQAEYCLQKMKPYSGNGAVPGALDYSDFSNKIFGETDL
;
A
#
# COMPACT_ATOMS: atom_id res chain seq x y z
N MET A 1 15.32 -77.22 78.75
CA MET A 1 14.69 -77.49 77.45
C MET A 1 15.19 -76.39 76.50
N GLU A 2 16.38 -76.54 75.90
CA GLU A 2 16.68 -77.39 74.72
C GLU A 2 16.24 -76.67 73.42
N TYR A 3 17.02 -76.45 72.34
CA TYR A 3 18.41 -76.77 71.92
C TYR A 3 18.91 -75.64 70.95
N TYR A 4 20.06 -75.60 70.25
CA TYR A 4 21.22 -76.51 70.01
C TYR A 4 22.49 -75.67 69.71
N TYR A 5 23.68 -76.08 70.21
CA TYR A 5 25.07 -75.79 69.78
C TYR A 5 25.52 -74.39 69.25
N ASN A 6 26.63 -73.89 69.81
CA ASN A 6 27.89 -73.91 69.05
C ASN A 6 29.13 -74.01 69.95
N ASN A 7 30.23 -74.54 69.41
CA ASN A 7 31.35 -75.14 70.17
C ASN A 7 32.68 -74.43 69.88
N THR A 8 33.47 -74.07 70.89
CA THR A 8 34.89 -73.70 70.71
C THR A 8 35.69 -73.95 71.99
N THR A 9 36.62 -74.90 71.93
CA THR A 9 37.49 -75.30 73.05
C THR A 9 38.90 -74.73 72.86
N ALA A 10 39.52 -74.25 73.94
CA ALA A 10 40.96 -73.99 74.03
C ALA A 10 41.52 -74.63 75.32
N TYR A 11 42.84 -74.85 75.37
CA TYR A 11 43.40 -76.07 75.97
C TYR A 11 44.42 -75.79 77.10
N TYR A 12 44.09 -76.18 78.35
CA TYR A 12 44.99 -76.59 79.46
C TYR A 12 46.14 -75.63 79.92
N PRO A 13 46.95 -75.96 80.97
CA PRO A 13 46.80 -76.97 82.05
C PRO A 13 46.98 -76.40 83.49
N ASN A 14 46.65 -77.19 84.52
CA ASN A 14 47.61 -77.49 85.60
C ASN A 14 47.16 -78.67 86.48
N ASP A 15 48.00 -79.70 86.56
CA ASP A 15 47.92 -80.81 87.52
C ASP A 15 49.26 -80.88 88.27
N ALA A 16 49.25 -80.98 89.60
CA ALA A 16 50.44 -81.32 90.40
C ALA A 16 50.09 -81.71 91.85
N TYR A 17 50.29 -83.01 92.17
CA TYR A 17 50.93 -83.54 93.41
C TYR A 17 50.43 -83.14 94.82
N TYR A 18 50.40 -83.97 95.88
CA TYR A 18 50.70 -85.40 96.18
C TYR A 18 49.53 -85.90 97.08
N ASP A 19 49.03 -87.14 96.97
CA ASP A 19 49.47 -88.38 97.64
C ASP A 19 49.40 -88.39 99.19
N THR A 20 49.54 -89.58 99.78
CA THR A 20 48.65 -90.07 100.84
C THR A 20 49.35 -90.46 102.15
N ARG A 21 48.50 -90.88 103.12
CA ARG A 21 48.80 -91.69 104.33
C ARG A 21 49.48 -91.00 105.50
N ILE A 22 48.74 -90.96 106.60
CA ILE A 22 49.25 -91.21 107.95
C ILE A 22 48.59 -92.53 108.37
N GLU A 23 49.38 -93.57 108.61
CA GLU A 23 48.93 -94.77 109.33
C GLU A 23 49.10 -94.59 110.85
N PRO A 24 48.39 -95.35 111.68
CA PRO A 24 48.22 -95.07 113.10
C PRO A 24 49.28 -95.78 113.96
N GLU A 25 49.52 -95.28 115.18
CA GLU A 25 50.07 -96.11 116.27
C GLU A 25 49.77 -95.52 117.67
N GLU A 26 49.47 -96.45 118.59
CA GLU A 26 49.72 -96.42 120.05
C GLU A 26 48.89 -95.49 120.97
N GLU A 27 47.72 -96.03 121.36
CA GLU A 27 47.40 -96.49 122.73
C GLU A 27 48.31 -96.02 123.90
N GLU A 28 47.74 -95.55 125.01
CA GLU A 28 47.42 -96.42 126.17
C GLU A 28 46.66 -95.68 127.29
N GLU A 29 45.83 -96.47 127.99
CA GLU A 29 45.28 -96.37 129.34
C GLU A 29 45.13 -95.01 130.09
N TRP A 30 43.95 -94.81 130.69
CA TRP A 30 43.76 -94.80 132.17
C TRP A 30 42.25 -94.71 132.48
N ASP A 31 41.60 -95.87 132.60
CA ASP A 31 40.14 -95.96 132.75
C ASP A 31 39.75 -96.63 134.09
N ARG A 32 39.57 -95.81 135.15
CA ARG A 32 38.51 -95.91 136.19
C ARG A 32 38.82 -95.15 137.49
N GLU A 33 37.96 -94.17 137.78
CA GLU A 33 37.29 -93.80 139.05
C GLU A 33 36.77 -92.37 138.81
N SER A 34 35.58 -91.88 139.17
CA SER A 34 34.48 -92.26 140.05
C SER A 34 33.72 -90.93 140.27
N TYR A 35 32.42 -90.84 139.91
CA TYR A 35 31.50 -89.73 140.31
C TYR A 35 31.92 -88.26 140.10
N LEU A 36 32.40 -87.87 138.91
CA LEU A 36 32.22 -86.50 138.40
C LEU A 36 31.74 -86.52 136.95
N ASP A 37 30.76 -85.68 136.63
CA ASP A 37 30.36 -85.43 135.24
C ASP A 37 31.54 -84.85 134.46
N PRO A 38 31.84 -85.34 133.25
CA PRO A 38 32.87 -84.75 132.41
C PRO A 38 32.64 -83.26 132.20
N MET A 39 33.69 -82.45 132.31
CA MET A 39 33.57 -80.98 132.33
C MET A 39 32.90 -80.39 131.06
N TRP A 40 32.94 -81.12 129.94
CA TRP A 40 32.20 -80.77 128.72
C TRP A 40 30.68 -80.97 128.83
N GLU A 41 30.21 -81.95 129.61
CA GLU A 41 28.77 -82.19 129.87
C GLU A 41 28.20 -81.05 130.72
N ILE A 42 28.95 -80.58 131.73
CA ILE A 42 28.60 -79.42 132.55
C ILE A 42 28.48 -78.15 131.70
N GLN A 43 29.46 -77.90 130.81
CA GLN A 43 29.47 -76.73 129.94
C GLN A 43 28.31 -76.74 128.92
N GLN A 44 28.03 -77.90 128.29
CA GLN A 44 26.88 -78.05 127.40
C GLN A 44 25.55 -77.91 128.17
N LYS A 45 25.44 -78.47 129.38
CA LYS A 45 24.25 -78.36 130.23
C LYS A 45 23.92 -76.89 130.54
N LYS A 46 24.90 -76.07 130.97
CA LYS A 46 24.70 -74.62 131.14
C LYS A 46 24.27 -73.94 129.83
N THR A 47 25.04 -74.14 128.76
CA THR A 47 24.87 -73.40 127.50
C THR A 47 23.56 -73.72 126.79
N PHE A 48 23.19 -74.99 126.69
CA PHE A 48 21.95 -75.42 126.05
C PHE A 48 20.73 -75.05 126.90
N THR A 49 20.84 -75.02 128.24
CA THR A 49 19.76 -74.52 129.12
C THR A 49 19.49 -73.03 128.86
N ALA A 50 20.54 -72.21 128.82
CA ALA A 50 20.43 -70.78 128.52
C ALA A 50 19.91 -70.52 127.10
N TRP A 51 20.38 -71.29 126.10
CA TRP A 51 19.89 -71.21 124.73
C TRP A 51 18.38 -71.55 124.64
N CYS A 52 17.94 -72.67 125.21
CA CYS A 52 16.52 -73.03 125.26
C CYS A 52 15.68 -71.91 125.91
N ASN A 53 16.13 -71.38 127.05
CA ASN A 53 15.46 -70.28 127.74
C ASN A 53 15.39 -68.98 126.91
N SER A 54 16.35 -68.73 126.02
CA SER A 54 16.33 -67.56 125.12
C SER A 54 15.16 -67.56 124.11
N TYR A 55 14.64 -68.74 123.78
CA TYR A 55 13.43 -68.92 122.96
C TYR A 55 12.20 -69.11 123.84
N LEU A 56 12.25 -69.99 124.85
CA LEU A 56 11.13 -70.28 125.75
C LEU A 56 10.60 -69.03 126.50
N ARG A 57 11.45 -68.01 126.74
CA ARG A 57 11.01 -66.70 127.26
C ARG A 57 9.93 -66.04 126.39
N LYS A 58 9.93 -66.25 125.07
CA LYS A 58 8.89 -65.76 124.15
C LYS A 58 7.55 -66.49 124.33
N ALA A 59 7.60 -67.75 124.78
CA ALA A 59 6.45 -68.59 125.09
C ALA A 59 6.03 -68.54 126.59
N ASN A 60 6.58 -67.60 127.38
CA ASN A 60 6.34 -67.46 128.83
C ASN A 60 6.60 -68.74 129.64
N THR A 61 7.64 -69.51 129.29
CA THR A 61 8.06 -70.71 130.00
C THR A 61 9.58 -70.78 130.14
N SER A 62 10.10 -71.67 130.98
CA SER A 62 11.55 -71.84 131.18
C SER A 62 11.90 -73.24 131.68
N ILE A 63 13.17 -73.59 131.53
CA ILE A 63 13.80 -74.79 132.09
C ILE A 63 14.89 -74.41 133.10
N THR A 64 14.96 -75.18 134.17
CA THR A 64 15.96 -75.09 135.24
C THR A 64 16.98 -76.21 135.16
N ASP A 65 16.55 -77.42 134.76
CA ASP A 65 17.41 -78.59 134.63
C ASP A 65 17.04 -79.34 133.34
N ILE A 66 17.90 -79.22 132.33
CA ILE A 66 17.69 -79.76 130.98
C ILE A 66 17.40 -81.26 130.95
N GLU A 67 17.90 -81.99 131.95
CA GLU A 67 17.77 -83.44 132.10
C GLU A 67 16.35 -83.85 132.50
N ASN A 68 15.73 -83.08 133.39
CA ASN A 68 14.44 -83.40 133.97
C ASN A 68 13.28 -82.63 133.32
N ASP A 69 13.51 -81.40 132.88
CA ASP A 69 12.48 -80.51 132.34
C ASP A 69 11.99 -80.89 130.93
N PHE A 70 12.76 -81.66 130.15
CA PHE A 70 12.34 -82.13 128.82
C PHE A 70 11.69 -83.52 128.81
N ARG A 71 11.68 -84.22 129.96
CA ARG A 71 11.19 -85.61 130.07
C ARG A 71 9.72 -85.76 129.73
N ASP A 72 8.90 -84.73 129.91
CA ASP A 72 7.46 -84.78 129.60
C ASP A 72 7.09 -84.47 128.14
N GLY A 73 8.08 -84.02 127.35
CA GLY A 73 7.94 -83.57 125.96
C GLY A 73 7.17 -82.25 125.76
N LEU A 74 6.60 -81.65 126.80
CA LEU A 74 5.77 -80.44 126.69
C LEU A 74 6.62 -79.21 126.36
N LYS A 75 7.67 -78.98 127.15
CA LYS A 75 8.60 -77.85 126.94
C LYS A 75 9.40 -78.01 125.64
N LEU A 76 9.65 -79.24 125.21
CA LEU A 76 10.32 -79.55 123.95
C LEU A 76 9.46 -79.19 122.73
N LEU A 77 8.16 -79.50 122.77
CA LEU A 77 7.21 -79.07 121.73
C LEU A 77 7.10 -77.53 121.69
N GLN A 78 6.97 -76.87 122.85
CA GLN A 78 6.92 -75.39 122.91
C GLN A 78 8.20 -74.72 122.37
N LEU A 79 9.37 -75.31 122.63
CA LEU A 79 10.65 -74.85 122.08
C LEU A 79 10.65 -74.92 120.54
N LEU A 80 10.23 -76.05 119.97
CA LEU A 80 10.19 -76.26 118.53
C LEU A 80 9.18 -75.33 117.82
N GLU A 81 7.98 -75.15 118.38
CA GLU A 81 6.96 -74.22 117.88
C GLU A 81 7.47 -72.76 117.87
N THR A 82 8.26 -72.38 118.88
CA THR A 82 8.87 -71.05 118.98
C THR A 82 10.08 -70.86 118.05
N LEU A 83 10.77 -71.95 117.67
CA LEU A 83 11.93 -71.92 116.78
C LEU A 83 11.54 -71.90 115.29
N SER A 84 10.43 -72.55 114.93
CA SER A 84 9.99 -72.66 113.53
C SER A 84 8.91 -71.66 113.13
N GLU A 85 8.26 -71.00 114.11
CA GLU A 85 7.07 -70.18 113.92
C GLU A 85 5.88 -70.96 113.28
N GLU A 86 5.90 -72.30 113.35
CA GLU A 86 4.87 -73.20 112.83
C GLU A 86 4.09 -73.90 113.97
N PRO A 87 2.74 -74.00 113.87
CA PRO A 87 1.93 -74.65 114.90
C PRO A 87 2.15 -76.16 114.96
N LEU A 88 2.42 -76.69 116.16
CA LEU A 88 2.71 -78.11 116.37
C LEU A 88 1.49 -78.95 116.81
N PRO A 89 1.53 -80.29 116.65
CA PRO A 89 0.49 -81.18 117.15
C PRO A 89 0.29 -81.03 118.66
N LYS A 90 -0.96 -80.83 119.08
CA LYS A 90 -1.29 -80.59 120.49
C LYS A 90 -0.74 -81.71 121.41
N PRO A 91 -0.11 -81.35 122.55
CA PRO A 91 0.43 -82.32 123.48
C PRO A 91 -0.68 -83.04 124.28
N ASP A 92 -0.39 -84.28 124.67
CA ASP A 92 -1.26 -85.09 125.52
C ASP A 92 -0.99 -84.75 126.99
N ARG A 93 -2.04 -84.36 127.73
CA ARG A 93 -1.92 -83.74 129.07
C ARG A 93 -1.79 -84.74 130.23
N GLY A 94 -1.25 -85.93 129.98
CA GLY A 94 -1.19 -87.01 130.96
C GLY A 94 0.15 -87.15 131.68
N LYS A 95 0.13 -87.51 132.98
CA LYS A 95 1.34 -87.68 133.81
C LYS A 95 2.01 -89.06 133.74
N MET A 96 1.43 -90.02 133.03
CA MET A 96 2.02 -91.36 132.89
C MET A 96 3.12 -91.39 131.83
N ARG A 97 4.18 -92.21 132.04
CA ARG A 97 5.34 -92.35 131.15
C ARG A 97 4.98 -92.50 129.66
N PHE A 98 3.89 -93.20 129.31
CA PHE A 98 3.47 -93.36 127.91
C PHE A 98 3.03 -92.04 127.23
N HIS A 99 2.40 -91.13 127.97
CA HIS A 99 2.01 -89.81 127.45
C HIS A 99 3.26 -88.96 127.18
N MET A 100 4.23 -89.01 128.10
CA MET A 100 5.54 -88.37 127.95
C MET A 100 6.26 -88.88 126.69
N ILE A 101 6.31 -90.21 126.50
CA ILE A 101 6.86 -90.85 125.30
C ILE A 101 6.12 -90.41 124.04
N THR A 102 4.81 -90.24 124.08
CA THR A 102 4.02 -89.79 122.92
C THR A 102 4.29 -88.32 122.59
N ASN A 103 4.42 -87.45 123.59
CA ASN A 103 4.79 -86.04 123.41
C ASN A 103 6.23 -85.89 122.87
N VAL A 104 7.20 -86.61 123.43
CA VAL A 104 8.57 -86.62 122.89
C VAL A 104 8.59 -87.19 121.47
N ASN A 105 7.86 -88.27 121.16
CA ASN A 105 7.76 -88.78 119.79
C ASN A 105 7.13 -87.76 118.81
N LYS A 106 6.15 -86.96 119.22
CA LYS A 106 5.62 -85.85 118.40
C LYS A 106 6.73 -84.83 118.07
N ALA A 107 7.56 -84.49 119.04
CA ALA A 107 8.70 -83.58 118.85
C ALA A 107 9.81 -84.19 117.95
N LEU A 108 10.22 -85.44 118.21
CA LEU A 108 11.26 -86.12 117.41
C LEU A 108 10.83 -86.27 115.94
N LYS A 109 9.59 -86.67 115.68
CA LYS A 109 9.04 -86.74 114.30
C LYS A 109 9.05 -85.39 113.58
N TYR A 110 8.81 -84.29 114.31
CA TYR A 110 8.92 -82.95 113.73
C TYR A 110 10.37 -82.60 113.37
N ILE A 111 11.31 -82.91 114.26
CA ILE A 111 12.75 -82.72 114.03
C ILE A 111 13.21 -83.52 112.80
N GLU A 112 12.80 -84.78 112.66
CA GLU A 112 13.03 -85.60 111.46
C GLU A 112 12.44 -84.95 110.20
N SER A 113 11.20 -84.44 110.27
CA SER A 113 10.53 -83.78 109.13
C SER A 113 11.26 -82.51 108.64
N LYS A 114 12.08 -81.88 109.49
CA LYS A 114 12.92 -80.74 109.13
C LYS A 114 14.30 -81.13 108.58
N GLY A 115 14.55 -82.42 108.36
CA GLY A 115 15.76 -82.94 107.71
C GLY A 115 16.89 -83.34 108.65
N VAL A 116 16.60 -83.58 109.93
CA VAL A 116 17.59 -84.02 110.92
C VAL A 116 17.62 -85.55 111.02
N GLN A 117 18.81 -86.15 110.91
CA GLN A 117 18.99 -87.58 111.12
C GLN A 117 19.25 -87.88 112.61
N LEU A 118 18.25 -88.41 113.30
CA LEU A 118 18.32 -88.79 114.72
C LEU A 118 18.95 -90.19 114.90
N VAL A 119 20.24 -90.32 114.61
CA VAL A 119 20.96 -91.57 114.85
C VAL A 119 21.11 -91.82 116.36
N SER A 120 20.63 -92.97 116.83
CA SER A 120 20.71 -93.44 118.23
C SER A 120 19.92 -92.64 119.29
N ILE A 121 19.07 -91.68 118.91
CA ILE A 121 18.22 -90.92 119.85
C ILE A 121 16.78 -91.41 119.73
N GLY A 122 16.26 -92.04 120.80
CA GLY A 122 14.87 -92.51 120.88
C GLY A 122 14.09 -91.84 122.02
N ALA A 123 12.76 -91.72 121.86
CA ALA A 123 11.91 -91.02 122.84
C ALA A 123 11.99 -91.62 124.27
N GLU A 124 12.12 -92.94 124.40
CA GLU A 124 12.35 -93.63 125.68
C GLU A 124 13.53 -93.03 126.45
N GLN A 125 14.66 -92.77 125.77
CA GLN A 125 15.91 -92.28 126.39
C GLN A 125 15.76 -90.87 126.97
N ILE A 126 14.97 -90.01 126.30
CA ILE A 126 14.71 -88.64 126.78
C ILE A 126 13.77 -88.68 127.98
N VAL A 127 12.73 -89.51 127.95
CA VAL A 127 11.76 -89.65 129.05
C VAL A 127 12.37 -90.30 130.30
N ASP A 128 13.33 -91.20 130.12
CA ASP A 128 14.05 -91.85 131.21
C ASP A 128 15.16 -90.97 131.82
N GLY A 129 15.50 -89.83 131.20
CA GLY A 129 16.47 -88.85 131.71
C GLY A 129 17.91 -89.10 131.29
N ASN A 130 18.16 -89.72 130.14
CA ASN A 130 19.53 -89.91 129.64
C ASN A 130 20.13 -88.56 129.20
N ILE A 131 20.99 -87.98 130.04
CA ILE A 131 21.61 -86.66 129.83
C ILE A 131 22.36 -86.57 128.49
N LYS A 132 23.13 -87.60 128.10
CA LYS A 132 23.89 -87.62 126.84
C LYS A 132 22.99 -87.58 125.62
N MET A 133 21.90 -88.34 125.65
CA MET A 133 20.90 -88.33 124.56
C MET A 133 20.11 -87.01 124.52
N THR A 134 19.84 -86.41 125.68
CA THR A 134 19.13 -85.14 125.80
C THR A 134 19.97 -83.97 125.28
N LEU A 135 21.25 -83.87 125.68
CA LEU A 135 22.21 -82.91 125.12
C LEU A 135 22.43 -83.14 123.62
N GLY A 136 22.52 -84.41 123.18
CA GLY A 136 22.61 -84.78 121.77
C GLY A 136 21.42 -84.30 120.94
N MET A 137 20.20 -84.47 121.45
CA MET A 137 18.96 -83.99 120.82
C MET A 137 18.90 -82.47 120.75
N ILE A 138 19.21 -81.76 121.84
CA ILE A 138 19.19 -80.29 121.82
C ILE A 138 20.27 -79.75 120.88
N TRP A 139 21.44 -80.38 120.79
CA TRP A 139 22.47 -80.03 119.81
C TRP A 139 21.98 -80.19 118.35
N THR A 140 21.28 -81.26 117.99
CA THR A 140 20.80 -81.41 116.61
C THR A 140 19.72 -80.39 116.24
N ILE A 141 18.91 -79.95 117.21
CA ILE A 141 17.97 -78.82 117.04
C ILE A 141 18.75 -77.51 116.83
N ILE A 142 19.73 -77.18 117.70
CA ILE A 142 20.57 -75.99 117.55
C ILE A 142 21.26 -75.97 116.18
N LEU A 143 21.90 -77.08 115.82
CA LEU A 143 22.59 -77.23 114.54
C LEU A 143 21.63 -76.95 113.39
N ARG A 144 20.46 -77.59 113.36
CA ARG A 144 19.51 -77.46 112.26
C ARG A 144 18.89 -76.06 112.15
N PHE A 145 18.38 -75.52 113.25
CA PHE A 145 17.56 -74.29 113.24
C PHE A 145 18.36 -73.01 113.41
N CYS A 146 19.56 -73.06 114.00
CA CYS A 146 20.41 -71.87 114.21
C CYS A 146 21.68 -71.84 113.37
N ILE A 147 22.22 -72.98 112.91
CA ILE A 147 23.55 -73.00 112.27
C ILE A 147 23.48 -73.43 110.80
N GLN A 148 22.73 -74.47 110.47
CA GLN A 148 22.78 -75.15 109.17
C GLN A 148 22.41 -74.26 107.98
N ASP A 149 21.47 -73.32 108.18
CA ASP A 149 21.03 -72.36 107.15
C ASP A 149 21.94 -71.11 107.03
N ILE A 150 23.01 -71.02 107.83
CA ILE A 150 24.02 -69.97 107.69
C ILE A 150 24.86 -70.24 106.44
N THR A 151 24.90 -69.25 105.53
CA THR A 151 25.65 -69.33 104.26
C THR A 151 26.46 -68.05 104.05
N VAL A 152 27.77 -68.20 103.83
CA VAL A 152 28.71 -67.09 103.60
C VAL A 152 29.76 -67.54 102.60
N GLU A 153 29.88 -66.80 101.48
CA GLU A 153 30.85 -67.08 100.40
C GLU A 153 30.87 -68.57 99.99
N GLU A 154 29.68 -69.11 99.69
CA GLU A 154 29.44 -70.51 99.27
C GLU A 154 29.73 -71.60 100.34
N LEU A 155 30.28 -71.24 101.50
CA LEU A 155 30.40 -72.14 102.64
C LEU A 155 29.12 -72.15 103.49
N HIS A 156 28.77 -73.34 103.98
CA HIS A 156 27.53 -73.62 104.70
C HIS A 156 27.79 -73.96 106.17
N ALA A 157 26.75 -73.80 107.00
CA ALA A 157 26.71 -74.28 108.39
C ALA A 157 27.92 -73.85 109.24
N LYS A 158 28.67 -74.82 109.78
CA LYS A 158 29.87 -74.61 110.62
C LYS A 158 30.94 -73.80 109.89
N GLU A 159 31.17 -74.10 108.61
CA GLU A 159 32.24 -73.50 107.82
C GLU A 159 31.87 -72.07 107.40
N GLY A 160 30.62 -71.85 106.99
CA GLY A 160 30.08 -70.51 106.73
C GLY A 160 30.11 -69.60 107.97
N LEU A 161 29.75 -70.12 109.14
CA LEU A 161 29.83 -69.38 110.41
C LEU A 161 31.30 -69.09 110.82
N LEU A 162 32.22 -70.04 110.60
CA LEU A 162 33.64 -69.82 110.89
C LEU A 162 34.26 -68.77 109.98
N LEU A 163 33.97 -68.85 108.67
CA LEU A 163 34.42 -67.87 107.69
C LEU A 163 33.84 -66.48 107.98
N TRP A 164 32.56 -66.40 108.39
CA TRP A 164 31.98 -65.13 108.86
C TRP A 164 32.77 -64.54 110.03
N CYS A 165 33.09 -65.36 111.04
CA CYS A 165 33.90 -64.91 112.17
C CYS A 165 35.25 -64.37 111.69
N GLN A 166 35.98 -65.16 110.89
CA GLN A 166 37.28 -64.79 110.33
C GLN A 166 37.22 -63.48 109.51
N ARG A 167 36.26 -63.34 108.58
CA ARG A 167 36.06 -62.13 107.77
C ARG A 167 35.77 -60.90 108.62
N LYS A 168 35.05 -61.06 109.74
CA LYS A 168 34.70 -59.95 110.65
C LYS A 168 35.82 -59.60 111.63
N THR A 169 36.62 -60.59 112.07
CA THR A 169 37.74 -60.36 112.99
C THR A 169 39.09 -60.13 112.29
N ALA A 170 39.21 -60.35 110.98
CA ALA A 170 40.46 -60.14 110.22
C ALA A 170 41.14 -58.76 110.41
N PRO A 171 40.44 -57.63 110.65
CA PRO A 171 41.09 -56.35 110.94
C PRO A 171 41.82 -56.26 112.29
N TYR A 172 41.60 -57.21 113.21
CA TYR A 172 42.14 -57.16 114.57
C TYR A 172 43.36 -58.08 114.69
N SER A 173 44.56 -57.50 114.69
CA SER A 173 45.83 -58.26 114.68
C SER A 173 46.05 -59.15 115.92
N ASN A 174 45.36 -58.88 117.03
CA ASN A 174 45.41 -59.69 118.26
C ASN A 174 44.40 -60.85 118.29
N VAL A 175 43.60 -61.06 117.24
CA VAL A 175 42.58 -62.12 117.17
C VAL A 175 42.79 -62.99 115.93
N ASN A 176 42.88 -64.31 116.14
CA ASN A 176 42.97 -65.30 115.08
C ASN A 176 41.98 -66.46 115.34
N VAL A 177 40.85 -66.44 114.63
CA VAL A 177 39.78 -67.43 114.80
C VAL A 177 40.00 -68.61 113.85
N GLN A 178 40.46 -69.74 114.38
CA GLN A 178 40.72 -70.97 113.61
C GLN A 178 39.77 -72.11 113.96
N ASN A 179 39.16 -72.08 115.15
CA ASN A 179 38.25 -73.10 115.63
C ASN A 179 37.20 -72.50 116.57
N PHE A 180 36.21 -73.28 116.98
CA PHE A 180 35.20 -72.89 117.96
C PHE A 180 35.54 -73.36 119.38
N HIS A 181 36.82 -73.54 119.75
CA HIS A 181 37.19 -73.89 121.12
C HIS A 181 38.26 -72.96 121.70
N THR A 182 39.52 -73.16 121.31
CA THR A 182 40.67 -72.46 121.91
C THR A 182 40.85 -71.06 121.37
N SER A 183 40.38 -70.77 120.14
CA SER A 183 40.40 -69.42 119.55
C SER A 183 39.52 -68.39 120.27
N TRP A 184 38.60 -68.82 121.14
CA TRP A 184 37.65 -67.96 121.85
C TRP A 184 37.98 -67.80 123.34
N LYS A 185 39.01 -68.52 123.82
CA LYS A 185 39.36 -68.65 125.25
C LYS A 185 39.87 -67.36 125.89
N ASP A 186 40.41 -66.43 125.10
CA ASP A 186 40.90 -65.13 125.59
C ASP A 186 39.85 -64.00 125.59
N GLY A 187 38.63 -64.29 125.10
CA GLY A 187 37.51 -63.33 125.04
C GLY A 187 37.63 -62.23 123.97
N LEU A 188 38.80 -62.06 123.36
CA LEU A 188 39.06 -60.99 122.39
C LEU A 188 38.23 -61.18 121.11
N ALA A 189 38.03 -62.43 120.67
CA ALA A 189 37.22 -62.74 119.50
C ALA A 189 35.74 -62.29 119.62
N PHE A 190 35.12 -62.47 120.81
CA PHE A 190 33.76 -61.97 121.06
C PHE A 190 33.71 -60.43 121.04
N CYS A 191 34.69 -59.78 121.70
CA CYS A 191 34.79 -58.32 121.70
C CYS A 191 34.96 -57.74 120.29
N ALA A 192 35.79 -58.37 119.46
CA ALA A 192 36.07 -57.96 118.09
C ALA A 192 34.84 -58.07 117.17
N LEU A 193 34.03 -59.13 117.33
CA LEU A 193 32.77 -59.30 116.58
C LEU A 193 31.75 -58.22 116.89
N ILE A 194 31.59 -57.86 118.17
CA ILE A 194 30.68 -56.80 118.60
C ILE A 194 31.18 -55.46 118.07
N HIS A 195 32.44 -55.08 118.34
CA HIS A 195 33.01 -53.81 117.88
C HIS A 195 33.02 -53.67 116.35
N ARG A 196 33.09 -54.78 115.59
CA ARG A 196 33.02 -54.72 114.10
C ARG A 196 31.65 -54.30 113.56
N HIS A 197 30.57 -54.63 114.28
CA HIS A 197 29.20 -54.30 113.86
C HIS A 197 28.63 -53.09 114.59
N ARG A 198 29.06 -52.86 115.82
CA ARG A 198 28.65 -51.77 116.72
C ARG A 198 29.87 -51.28 117.51
N PRO A 199 30.75 -50.46 116.89
CA PRO A 199 31.97 -49.98 117.53
C PRO A 199 31.70 -49.10 118.76
N GLU A 200 30.51 -48.51 118.87
CA GLU A 200 30.09 -47.68 120.00
C GLU A 200 29.90 -48.45 121.32
N LEU A 201 29.81 -49.78 121.28
CA LEU A 201 29.48 -50.60 122.45
C LEU A 201 30.70 -51.15 123.20
N ILE A 202 31.88 -51.21 122.58
CA ILE A 202 33.09 -51.83 123.15
C ILE A 202 34.31 -50.94 122.93
N ASP A 203 34.99 -50.57 124.03
CA ASP A 203 36.30 -49.91 123.96
C ASP A 203 37.41 -50.97 123.79
N TYR A 204 37.65 -51.36 122.54
CA TYR A 204 38.56 -52.46 122.21
C TYR A 204 40.03 -52.18 122.59
N ALA A 205 40.42 -50.90 122.72
CA ALA A 205 41.81 -50.52 122.99
C ALA A 205 42.28 -50.84 124.42
N LYS A 206 41.35 -51.08 125.36
CA LYS A 206 41.63 -51.40 126.77
C LYS A 206 41.77 -52.90 127.04
N LEU A 207 41.56 -53.76 126.05
CA LEU A 207 41.50 -55.21 126.23
C LEU A 207 42.89 -55.84 126.04
N SER A 208 43.34 -56.64 127.03
CA SER A 208 44.57 -57.43 126.95
C SER A 208 44.26 -58.92 127.00
N LYS A 209 45.08 -59.72 126.30
CA LYS A 209 45.01 -61.19 126.31
C LYS A 209 45.29 -61.81 127.69
N GLU A 210 45.93 -61.05 128.59
CA GLU A 210 46.32 -61.49 129.93
C GLU A 210 45.12 -61.64 130.89
N ASN A 211 43.98 -60.99 130.60
CA ASN A 211 42.78 -60.96 131.46
C ASN A 211 41.56 -61.64 130.81
N PRO A 212 41.62 -62.94 130.48
CA PRO A 212 40.60 -63.62 129.68
C PRO A 212 39.21 -63.61 130.32
N ILE A 213 39.12 -63.80 131.65
CA ILE A 213 37.85 -63.79 132.40
C ILE A 213 37.15 -62.43 132.32
N GLN A 214 37.92 -61.32 132.35
CA GLN A 214 37.36 -59.97 132.24
C GLN A 214 36.86 -59.68 130.82
N ASN A 215 37.63 -60.05 129.79
CA ASN A 215 37.24 -59.87 128.39
C ASN A 215 35.95 -60.65 128.06
N LEU A 216 35.84 -61.90 128.52
CA LEU A 216 34.67 -62.75 128.31
C LEU A 216 33.42 -62.14 128.98
N ASN A 217 33.50 -61.82 130.27
CA ASN A 217 32.38 -61.22 130.99
C ASN A 217 31.95 -59.88 130.37
N TYR A 218 32.90 -59.02 129.98
CA TYR A 218 32.58 -57.74 129.34
C TYR A 218 31.84 -57.92 128.00
N ALA A 219 32.28 -58.85 127.15
CA ALA A 219 31.56 -59.17 125.91
C ALA A 219 30.14 -59.69 126.19
N PHE A 220 30.00 -60.58 127.19
CA PHE A 220 28.73 -61.21 127.53
C PHE A 220 27.74 -60.20 128.15
N ASP A 221 28.21 -59.29 129.00
CA ASP A 221 27.43 -58.17 129.57
C ASP A 221 26.93 -57.21 128.48
N VAL A 222 27.81 -56.83 127.54
CA VAL A 222 27.45 -55.92 126.43
C VAL A 222 26.42 -56.57 125.51
N ALA A 223 26.58 -57.86 125.20
CA ALA A 223 25.67 -58.58 124.33
C ALA A 223 24.27 -58.77 124.94
N GLU A 224 24.19 -59.08 126.24
CA GLU A 224 22.92 -59.20 126.94
C GLU A 224 22.20 -57.85 127.02
N LYS A 225 22.92 -56.78 127.38
CA LYS A 225 22.33 -55.46 127.63
C LYS A 225 21.94 -54.69 126.35
N TYR A 226 22.69 -54.83 125.26
CA TYR A 226 22.52 -53.99 124.05
C TYR A 226 22.18 -54.75 122.77
N LEU A 227 22.32 -56.08 122.76
CA LEU A 227 22.00 -56.94 121.61
C LEU A 227 20.86 -57.95 121.90
N ASP A 228 20.36 -58.01 123.15
CA ASP A 228 19.37 -59.01 123.63
C ASP A 228 19.81 -60.47 123.45
N ILE A 229 21.13 -60.70 123.46
CA ILE A 229 21.75 -62.04 123.39
C ILE A 229 22.07 -62.47 124.84
N PRO A 230 21.30 -63.39 125.45
CA PRO A 230 21.48 -63.75 126.85
C PRO A 230 22.80 -64.49 127.07
N LYS A 231 23.37 -64.41 128.28
CA LYS A 231 24.63 -65.09 128.62
C LYS A 231 24.47 -66.61 128.58
N MET A 232 25.00 -67.26 127.54
CA MET A 232 24.96 -68.72 127.41
C MET A 232 26.25 -69.40 127.88
N LEU A 233 27.39 -68.69 127.86
CA LEU A 233 28.68 -69.20 128.31
C LEU A 233 29.07 -68.60 129.65
N ASP A 234 29.75 -69.41 130.46
CA ASP A 234 30.38 -69.00 131.72
C ASP A 234 31.87 -68.69 131.47
N ALA A 235 32.33 -67.52 131.93
CA ALA A 235 33.71 -67.08 131.73
C ALA A 235 34.72 -67.92 132.52
N GLU A 236 34.33 -68.48 133.68
CA GLU A 236 35.21 -69.33 134.48
C GLU A 236 35.39 -70.70 133.82
N ASP A 237 34.30 -71.33 133.39
CA ASP A 237 34.35 -72.63 132.66
C ASP A 237 35.20 -72.53 131.39
N MET A 238 35.05 -71.44 130.62
CA MET A 238 35.81 -71.18 129.40
C MET A 238 37.32 -71.07 129.64
N VAL A 239 37.75 -70.53 130.77
CA VAL A 239 39.18 -70.29 131.08
C VAL A 239 39.80 -71.50 131.79
N ASN A 240 39.08 -72.11 132.74
CA ASN A 240 39.57 -73.24 133.53
C ASN A 240 39.66 -74.54 132.70
N THR A 241 38.79 -74.72 131.69
CA THR A 241 38.83 -75.89 130.81
C THR A 241 39.99 -75.83 129.82
N ILE A 242 40.80 -76.89 129.72
CA ILE A 242 41.95 -76.97 128.77
C ILE A 242 41.48 -76.70 127.34
N ARG A 243 40.39 -77.35 126.91
CA ARG A 243 39.73 -77.18 125.62
C ARG A 243 38.22 -76.93 125.84
N PRO A 244 37.73 -75.69 125.68
CA PRO A 244 36.29 -75.40 125.76
C PRO A 244 35.48 -76.25 124.77
N ASP A 245 34.23 -76.55 125.11
CA ASP A 245 33.34 -77.32 124.26
C ASP A 245 32.94 -76.56 122.99
N GLU A 246 33.23 -77.17 121.84
CA GLU A 246 32.99 -76.57 120.52
C GLU A 246 31.50 -76.32 120.26
N ARG A 247 30.62 -77.22 120.71
CA ARG A 247 29.17 -77.09 120.48
C ARG A 247 28.61 -75.90 121.22
N SER A 248 29.01 -75.72 122.48
CA SER A 248 28.62 -74.60 123.34
C SER A 248 29.03 -73.26 122.75
N VAL A 249 30.29 -73.13 122.30
CA VAL A 249 30.78 -71.89 121.67
C VAL A 249 30.07 -71.63 120.33
N MET A 250 29.90 -72.65 119.48
CA MET A 250 29.15 -72.52 118.21
C MET A 250 27.73 -72.01 118.43
N THR A 251 27.00 -72.55 119.41
CA THR A 251 25.64 -72.10 119.78
C THR A 251 25.60 -70.62 120.09
N TYR A 252 26.55 -70.14 120.91
CA TYR A 252 26.58 -68.75 121.32
C TYR A 252 27.01 -67.81 120.19
N VAL A 253 28.02 -68.18 119.39
CA VAL A 253 28.47 -67.41 118.22
C VAL A 253 27.39 -67.32 117.13
N ALA A 254 26.59 -68.38 116.94
CA ALA A 254 25.44 -68.34 116.02
C ALA A 254 24.37 -67.31 116.43
N ALA A 255 24.17 -67.08 117.72
CA ALA A 255 23.25 -66.04 118.20
C ALA A 255 23.71 -64.62 117.79
N TYR A 256 25.03 -64.34 117.83
CA TYR A 256 25.58 -63.08 117.30
C TYR A 256 25.38 -62.94 115.79
N TYR A 257 25.54 -64.02 115.02
CA TYR A 257 25.31 -64.00 113.57
C TYR A 257 23.89 -63.54 113.24
N HIS A 258 22.87 -64.15 113.85
CA HIS A 258 21.47 -63.82 113.58
C HIS A 258 21.09 -62.40 114.01
N ALA A 259 21.59 -61.95 115.17
CA ALA A 259 21.37 -60.59 115.65
C ALA A 259 21.89 -59.52 114.67
N PHE A 260 23.04 -59.75 114.02
CA PHE A 260 23.63 -58.82 113.06
C PHE A 260 23.13 -59.01 111.61
N ALA A 261 22.73 -60.21 111.21
CA ALA A 261 22.21 -60.47 109.85
C ALA A 261 20.85 -59.81 109.60
N ASN A 262 19.95 -59.83 110.59
CA ASN A 262 18.58 -59.31 110.45
C ASN A 262 18.52 -57.79 110.16
N ALA A 263 19.51 -57.02 110.60
CA ALA A 263 19.57 -55.57 110.36
C ALA A 263 19.81 -55.19 108.88
N ASN A 264 20.57 -56.00 108.13
CA ASN A 264 20.91 -55.70 106.73
C ASN A 264 19.77 -56.01 105.76
N ASN A 265 18.89 -56.95 106.11
CA ASN A 265 17.79 -57.37 105.23
C ASN A 265 16.72 -56.28 105.07
N THR A 266 16.51 -55.44 106.09
CA THR A 266 15.49 -54.38 106.10
C THR A 266 15.83 -53.26 105.10
N GLU A 267 17.10 -52.88 104.99
CA GLU A 267 17.58 -51.84 104.08
C GLU A 267 17.46 -52.26 102.59
N SER A 268 17.76 -53.53 102.30
CA SER A 268 17.64 -54.10 100.95
C SER A 268 16.18 -54.10 100.44
N ALA A 269 15.21 -54.33 101.34
CA ALA A 269 13.78 -54.25 101.00
C ALA A 269 13.33 -52.83 100.65
N ALA A 270 13.73 -51.82 101.45
CA ALA A 270 13.40 -50.42 101.21
C ALA A 270 13.92 -49.92 99.84
N ASN A 271 15.16 -50.28 99.49
CA ASN A 271 15.77 -49.92 98.21
C ASN A 271 15.03 -50.51 96.99
N LYS A 272 14.48 -51.72 97.10
CA LYS A 272 13.66 -52.34 96.04
C LYS A 272 12.35 -51.57 95.83
N ILE A 273 11.65 -51.20 96.90
CA ILE A 273 10.40 -50.40 96.83
C ILE A 273 10.67 -49.04 96.17
N ALA A 274 11.71 -48.34 96.59
CA ALA A 274 12.08 -47.04 96.03
C ALA A 274 12.46 -47.08 94.54
N LYS A 275 12.96 -48.22 94.04
CA LYS A 275 13.23 -48.42 92.60
C LYS A 275 11.95 -48.60 91.79
N VAL A 276 10.99 -49.37 92.29
CA VAL A 276 9.69 -49.58 91.63
C VAL A 276 8.86 -48.29 91.61
N LEU A 277 8.85 -47.52 92.70
CA LEU A 277 8.12 -46.26 92.79
C LEU A 277 8.61 -45.23 91.75
N ARG A 278 9.94 -45.03 91.64
CA ARG A 278 10.54 -44.14 90.63
C ARG A 278 10.18 -44.54 89.20
N SER A 279 10.29 -45.83 88.89
CA SER A 279 9.90 -46.37 87.58
C SER A 279 8.41 -46.13 87.25
N ASN A 280 7.54 -46.07 88.25
CA ASN A 280 6.12 -45.73 88.06
C ASN A 280 5.93 -44.23 87.79
N GLN A 281 6.53 -43.37 88.61
CA GLN A 281 6.47 -41.91 88.44
C GLN A 281 7.00 -41.46 87.07
N ASP A 282 8.09 -42.07 86.59
CA ASP A 282 8.63 -41.78 85.25
C ASP A 282 7.77 -42.35 84.11
N THR A 283 6.85 -43.28 84.39
CA THR A 283 5.86 -43.77 83.41
C THR A 283 4.62 -42.86 83.40
N GLU A 284 4.18 -42.37 84.57
CA GLU A 284 3.08 -41.40 84.70
C GLU A 284 3.41 -40.07 84.01
N LYS A 285 4.63 -39.53 84.18
CA LYS A 285 5.08 -38.34 83.45
C LYS A 285 4.98 -38.49 81.93
N LEU A 286 5.38 -39.64 81.37
CA LEU A 286 5.28 -39.90 79.94
C LEU A 286 3.82 -39.93 79.46
N MET A 287 2.89 -40.39 80.30
CA MET A 287 1.44 -40.35 80.00
C MET A 287 0.91 -38.91 80.02
N GLU A 288 1.35 -38.07 80.97
CA GLU A 288 1.01 -36.64 81.03
C GLU A 288 1.56 -35.88 79.82
N GLU A 289 2.83 -36.13 79.44
CA GLU A 289 3.47 -35.57 78.24
C GLU A 289 2.70 -35.97 76.96
N TYR A 290 2.30 -37.23 76.83
CA TYR A 290 1.46 -37.70 75.72
C TYR A 290 0.12 -36.94 75.68
N ALA A 291 -0.60 -36.84 76.80
CA ALA A 291 -1.91 -36.20 76.86
C ALA A 291 -1.84 -34.68 76.58
N GLY A 292 -0.80 -34.01 77.06
CA GLY A 292 -0.52 -32.61 76.75
C GLY A 292 -0.26 -32.38 75.26
N LEU A 293 0.64 -33.17 74.67
CA LEU A 293 1.00 -33.09 73.25
C LEU A 293 -0.20 -33.41 72.34
N ALA A 294 -0.99 -34.43 72.67
CA ALA A 294 -2.22 -34.79 71.96
C ALA A 294 -3.24 -33.66 71.96
N SER A 295 -3.42 -33.01 73.13
CA SER A 295 -4.36 -31.90 73.30
C SER A 295 -3.96 -30.67 72.48
N ASP A 296 -2.68 -30.29 72.48
CA ASP A 296 -2.20 -29.14 71.69
C ASP A 296 -2.28 -29.41 70.18
N LEU A 297 -1.87 -30.61 69.73
CA LEU A 297 -1.92 -31.00 68.32
C LEU A 297 -3.36 -31.02 67.79
N LEU A 298 -4.31 -31.64 68.50
CA LEU A 298 -5.72 -31.65 68.11
C LEU A 298 -6.34 -30.23 68.11
N LYS A 299 -5.98 -29.39 69.09
CA LYS A 299 -6.43 -27.98 69.13
C LYS A 299 -5.88 -27.19 67.94
N TRP A 300 -4.62 -27.39 67.58
CA TRP A 300 -4.00 -26.76 66.42
C TRP A 300 -4.69 -27.21 65.11
N ILE A 301 -4.87 -28.51 64.89
CA ILE A 301 -5.57 -29.06 63.70
C ILE A 301 -6.95 -28.42 63.53
N ASN A 302 -7.77 -28.43 64.60
CA ASN A 302 -9.13 -27.88 64.55
C ASN A 302 -9.16 -26.36 64.30
N ASN A 303 -8.11 -25.62 64.68
CA ASN A 303 -7.99 -24.19 64.38
C ASN A 303 -7.55 -23.89 62.94
N GLN A 304 -6.86 -24.82 62.26
CA GLN A 304 -6.43 -24.63 60.86
C GLN A 304 -7.51 -25.01 59.85
N ILE A 305 -8.37 -25.98 60.17
CA ILE A 305 -9.45 -26.44 59.27
C ILE A 305 -10.34 -25.29 58.76
N PRO A 306 -10.80 -24.30 59.58
CA PRO A 306 -11.58 -23.16 59.09
C PRO A 306 -10.86 -22.29 58.05
N PHE A 307 -9.55 -22.06 58.20
CA PHE A 307 -8.75 -21.31 57.22
C PHE A 307 -8.64 -22.05 55.89
N LEU A 308 -8.45 -23.37 55.94
CA LEU A 308 -8.40 -24.24 54.75
C LEU A 308 -9.79 -24.46 54.12
N ALA A 309 -10.86 -24.31 54.88
CA ALA A 309 -12.23 -24.38 54.38
C ALA A 309 -12.70 -23.07 53.72
N ASP A 310 -12.07 -21.94 54.02
CA ASP A 310 -12.42 -20.62 53.47
C ASP A 310 -11.97 -20.46 52.01
N LYS A 311 -12.86 -20.86 51.10
CA LYS A 311 -12.70 -20.70 49.64
C LYS A 311 -13.24 -19.37 49.12
N THR A 312 -13.06 -18.28 49.87
CA THR A 312 -13.42 -16.92 49.42
C THR A 312 -12.18 -16.10 49.05
N THR A 313 -12.35 -15.22 48.06
CA THR A 313 -11.46 -14.09 47.76
C THR A 313 -12.33 -12.87 47.48
N ASP A 314 -11.72 -11.69 47.49
CA ASP A 314 -12.26 -10.44 46.94
C ASP A 314 -12.38 -10.44 45.39
N GLY A 315 -12.03 -11.55 44.72
CA GLY A 315 -11.96 -11.65 43.27
C GLY A 315 -10.73 -10.99 42.65
N THR A 316 -9.67 -10.69 43.42
CA THR A 316 -8.47 -10.00 42.91
C THR A 316 -7.23 -10.87 42.86
N LEU A 317 -6.43 -10.67 41.82
CA LEU A 317 -5.15 -11.36 41.67
C LEU A 317 -4.14 -11.03 42.81
N PRO A 318 -4.00 -9.77 43.29
CA PRO A 318 -3.12 -9.47 44.42
C PRO A 318 -3.52 -10.20 45.70
N HIS A 319 -4.80 -10.22 46.05
CA HIS A 319 -5.27 -10.86 47.29
C HIS A 319 -5.28 -12.39 47.18
N ALA A 320 -5.56 -12.97 46.01
CA ALA A 320 -5.35 -14.40 45.79
C ALA A 320 -3.86 -14.78 45.96
N LYS A 321 -2.93 -13.95 45.51
CA LYS A 321 -1.48 -14.12 45.73
C LYS A 321 -1.07 -13.90 47.20
N GLU A 322 -1.72 -12.99 47.92
CA GLU A 322 -1.57 -12.84 49.36
C GLU A 322 -2.02 -14.11 50.10
N LYS A 323 -3.18 -14.67 49.75
CA LYS A 323 -3.69 -15.93 50.33
C LYS A 323 -2.76 -17.12 50.02
N LEU A 324 -2.11 -17.13 48.84
CA LEU A 324 -1.06 -18.10 48.51
C LEU A 324 0.21 -17.91 49.36
N ALA A 325 0.61 -16.68 49.64
CA ALA A 325 1.73 -16.41 50.55
C ALA A 325 1.42 -16.88 51.98
N GLN A 326 0.20 -16.65 52.47
CA GLN A 326 -0.28 -17.17 53.77
C GLN A 326 -0.28 -18.71 53.79
N TYR A 327 -0.78 -19.37 52.75
CA TYR A 327 -0.74 -20.84 52.63
C TYR A 327 0.70 -21.39 52.55
N THR A 328 1.60 -20.68 51.88
CA THR A 328 3.02 -21.04 51.78
C THR A 328 3.71 -20.93 53.14
N ALA A 329 3.43 -19.87 53.91
CA ALA A 329 3.92 -19.71 55.29
C ALA A 329 3.33 -20.79 56.23
N TYR A 330 2.06 -21.13 56.07
CA TYR A 330 1.42 -22.26 56.76
C TYR A 330 2.17 -23.58 56.49
N ARG A 331 2.38 -23.93 55.22
CA ARG A 331 3.09 -25.18 54.83
C ARG A 331 4.55 -25.20 55.28
N GLY A 332 5.28 -24.10 55.06
CA GLY A 332 6.73 -24.03 55.29
C GLY A 332 7.14 -23.85 56.75
N SER A 333 6.35 -23.13 57.55
CA SER A 333 6.73 -22.76 58.92
C SER A 333 5.78 -23.29 59.99
N ALA A 334 4.46 -23.28 59.77
CA ALA A 334 3.49 -23.65 60.81
C ALA A 334 3.23 -25.17 60.87
N LYS A 335 3.11 -25.85 59.72
CA LYS A 335 2.81 -27.28 59.65
C LYS A 335 4.02 -28.17 59.96
N LEU A 336 5.22 -27.78 59.54
CA LEU A 336 6.41 -28.63 59.63
C LEU A 336 6.75 -29.09 61.07
N PRO A 337 6.72 -28.23 62.12
CA PRO A 337 6.91 -28.69 63.50
C PRO A 337 5.83 -29.68 63.96
N ARG A 338 4.58 -29.50 63.52
CA ARG A 338 3.44 -30.32 63.93
C ARG A 338 3.46 -31.74 63.33
N VAL A 339 4.17 -31.93 62.21
CA VAL A 339 4.51 -33.26 61.69
C VAL A 339 5.45 -34.00 62.66
N VAL A 340 6.41 -33.29 63.25
CA VAL A 340 7.33 -33.85 64.26
C VAL A 340 6.58 -34.17 65.55
N ASP A 341 5.69 -33.29 66.01
CA ASP A 341 4.84 -33.55 67.18
C ASP A 341 3.99 -34.81 67.00
N LYS A 342 3.40 -35.02 65.82
CA LYS A 342 2.65 -36.24 65.50
C LYS A 342 3.52 -37.50 65.59
N ALA A 343 4.72 -37.48 65.01
CA ALA A 343 5.65 -38.61 65.05
C ALA A 343 6.16 -38.89 66.49
N LEU A 344 6.41 -37.83 67.26
CA LEU A 344 6.79 -37.92 68.68
C LEU A 344 5.66 -38.54 69.51
N LEU A 345 4.41 -38.18 69.25
CA LEU A 345 3.24 -38.74 69.93
C LEU A 345 3.07 -40.24 69.68
N GLU A 346 3.28 -40.71 68.44
CA GLU A 346 3.30 -42.14 68.11
C GLU A 346 4.47 -42.86 68.80
N ALA A 347 5.66 -42.25 68.85
CA ALA A 347 6.83 -42.80 69.55
C ALA A 347 6.64 -42.87 71.08
N LEU A 348 6.04 -41.84 71.69
CA LEU A 348 5.70 -41.80 73.12
C LEU A 348 4.73 -42.92 73.47
N SER A 349 3.65 -43.09 72.71
CA SER A 349 2.67 -44.16 72.94
C SER A 349 3.30 -45.56 72.83
N ASN A 350 4.12 -45.81 71.80
CA ASN A 350 4.85 -47.07 71.66
C ASN A 350 5.80 -47.32 72.85
N THR A 351 6.46 -46.27 73.36
CA THR A 351 7.35 -46.34 74.52
C THR A 351 6.58 -46.66 75.80
N ILE A 352 5.47 -45.96 76.06
CA ILE A 352 4.59 -46.18 77.23
C ILE A 352 4.03 -47.60 77.19
N GLN A 353 3.47 -48.03 76.06
CA GLN A 353 2.88 -49.35 75.89
C GLN A 353 3.90 -50.48 76.09
N THR A 354 5.13 -50.29 75.62
CA THR A 354 6.24 -51.25 75.84
C THR A 354 6.65 -51.32 77.30
N ARG A 355 6.81 -50.16 77.98
CA ARG A 355 7.15 -50.11 79.42
C ARG A 355 6.09 -50.79 80.28
N LEU A 356 4.81 -50.52 80.03
CA LEU A 356 3.70 -51.13 80.76
C LEU A 356 3.67 -52.65 80.58
N LYS A 357 3.80 -53.13 79.34
CA LYS A 357 3.85 -54.56 79.01
C LYS A 357 5.01 -55.28 79.72
N LEU A 358 6.21 -54.70 79.72
CA LEU A 358 7.37 -55.26 80.44
C LEU A 358 7.19 -55.25 81.97
N SER A 359 6.40 -54.32 82.51
CA SER A 359 6.06 -54.25 83.93
C SER A 359 4.82 -55.06 84.34
N HIS A 360 4.24 -55.83 83.42
CA HIS A 360 2.97 -56.57 83.60
C HIS A 360 1.78 -55.69 84.05
N LYS A 361 1.76 -54.42 83.65
CA LYS A 361 0.67 -53.48 83.93
C LYS A 361 -0.35 -53.44 82.79
N PRO A 362 -1.60 -53.00 83.04
CA PRO A 362 -2.59 -52.75 81.99
C PRO A 362 -2.06 -51.83 80.89
N ALA A 363 -2.59 -52.00 79.67
CA ALA A 363 -2.29 -51.14 78.53
C ALA A 363 -2.67 -49.68 78.81
N PHE A 364 -1.90 -48.74 78.25
CA PHE A 364 -2.27 -47.32 78.32
C PHE A 364 -3.49 -47.08 77.43
N MET A 365 -4.49 -46.40 78.00
CA MET A 365 -5.64 -45.89 77.25
C MET A 365 -5.61 -44.36 77.33
N PRO A 366 -5.40 -43.65 76.20
CA PRO A 366 -5.51 -42.21 76.14
C PRO A 366 -6.87 -41.68 76.63
N PRO A 367 -6.94 -40.39 77.03
CA PRO A 367 -8.21 -39.70 77.22
C PRO A 367 -9.11 -39.80 75.96
N ALA A 368 -10.42 -39.76 76.14
CA ALA A 368 -11.39 -39.85 75.04
C ALA A 368 -11.14 -38.78 73.97
N GLY A 369 -11.09 -39.17 72.69
CA GLY A 369 -10.75 -38.27 71.58
C GLY A 369 -9.25 -38.11 71.30
N GLN A 370 -8.36 -38.73 72.09
CA GLN A 370 -6.90 -38.58 71.99
C GLN A 370 -6.15 -39.88 71.60
N SER A 371 -6.85 -40.86 71.03
CA SER A 371 -6.19 -42.05 70.49
C SER A 371 -5.38 -41.72 69.22
N ILE A 372 -4.35 -42.51 68.94
CA ILE A 372 -3.55 -42.38 67.70
C ILE A 372 -4.45 -42.47 66.45
N GLY A 373 -5.52 -43.27 66.49
CA GLY A 373 -6.49 -43.37 65.40
C GLY A 373 -7.23 -42.06 65.16
N GLU A 374 -7.84 -41.50 66.20
CA GLU A 374 -8.58 -40.23 66.12
C GLU A 374 -7.69 -39.05 65.72
N ILE A 375 -6.44 -39.03 66.17
CA ILE A 375 -5.42 -38.03 65.77
C ILE A 375 -5.06 -38.19 64.29
N ASN A 376 -4.89 -39.42 63.79
CA ASN A 376 -4.67 -39.69 62.38
C ASN A 376 -5.89 -39.29 61.52
N ASP A 377 -7.11 -39.54 61.98
CA ASP A 377 -8.35 -39.13 61.29
C ASP A 377 -8.57 -37.61 61.32
N ALA A 378 -8.15 -36.92 62.39
CA ALA A 378 -8.14 -35.45 62.45
C ALA A 378 -7.10 -34.86 61.49
N TRP A 379 -5.89 -35.42 61.48
CA TRP A 379 -4.80 -35.02 60.58
C TRP A 379 -5.19 -35.22 59.11
N LYS A 380 -5.78 -36.38 58.77
CA LYS A 380 -6.25 -36.68 57.42
C LYS A 380 -7.33 -35.70 56.94
N ARG A 381 -8.31 -35.37 57.80
CA ARG A 381 -9.34 -34.35 57.47
C ARG A 381 -8.73 -32.98 57.16
N MET A 382 -7.64 -32.61 57.84
CA MET A 382 -6.89 -31.39 57.54
C MET A 382 -6.13 -31.50 56.22
N GLU A 383 -5.51 -32.65 55.91
CA GLU A 383 -4.83 -32.88 54.61
C GLU A 383 -5.81 -32.89 53.42
N ASP A 384 -7.00 -33.47 53.58
CA ASP A 384 -8.06 -33.43 52.57
C ASP A 384 -8.55 -31.97 52.35
N ALA A 385 -8.66 -31.17 53.42
CA ALA A 385 -8.96 -29.75 53.34
C ALA A 385 -7.82 -28.94 52.68
N GLU A 386 -6.56 -29.20 53.02
CA GLU A 386 -5.39 -28.59 52.36
C GLU A 386 -5.38 -28.83 50.86
N LYS A 387 -5.59 -30.08 50.44
CA LYS A 387 -5.63 -30.43 49.01
C LYS A 387 -6.76 -29.70 48.30
N GLY A 388 -7.97 -29.74 48.87
CA GLY A 388 -9.12 -29.05 48.32
C GLY A 388 -8.99 -27.52 48.30
N PHE A 389 -8.14 -26.94 49.15
CA PHE A 389 -7.81 -25.53 49.18
C PHE A 389 -6.71 -25.17 48.16
N GLU A 390 -5.64 -25.95 48.07
CA GLU A 390 -4.55 -25.77 47.11
C GLU A 390 -5.04 -25.87 45.66
N ASP A 391 -5.84 -26.90 45.35
CA ASP A 391 -6.47 -27.07 44.04
C ASP A 391 -7.38 -25.88 43.68
N TRP A 392 -8.18 -25.39 44.63
CA TRP A 392 -9.05 -24.23 44.42
C TRP A 392 -8.23 -22.94 44.21
N LEU A 393 -7.25 -22.67 45.07
CA LEU A 393 -6.47 -21.44 45.05
C LEU A 393 -5.60 -21.34 43.78
N LEU A 394 -5.00 -22.44 43.33
CA LEU A 394 -4.24 -22.49 42.08
C LEU A 394 -5.14 -22.38 40.84
N ASN A 395 -6.39 -22.86 40.90
CA ASN A 395 -7.36 -22.64 39.84
C ASN A 395 -7.82 -21.19 39.79
N GLU A 396 -8.12 -20.58 40.95
CA GLU A 396 -8.59 -19.20 41.04
C GLU A 396 -7.49 -18.20 40.64
N ILE A 397 -6.23 -18.40 41.06
CA ILE A 397 -5.11 -17.57 40.59
C ILE A 397 -4.97 -17.65 39.07
N ARG A 398 -4.96 -18.86 38.48
CA ARG A 398 -4.86 -19.01 37.01
C ARG A 398 -6.02 -18.33 36.27
N ARG A 399 -7.24 -18.44 36.79
CA ARG A 399 -8.43 -17.78 36.24
C ARG A 399 -8.30 -16.25 36.30
N LEU A 400 -7.82 -15.71 37.42
CA LEU A 400 -7.62 -14.27 37.61
C LEU A 400 -6.46 -13.72 36.76
N GLU A 401 -5.40 -14.50 36.53
CA GLU A 401 -4.31 -14.13 35.60
C GLU A 401 -4.78 -14.11 34.14
N GLN A 402 -5.56 -15.10 33.70
CA GLN A 402 -6.19 -15.10 32.38
C GLN A 402 -7.13 -13.90 32.22
N LEU A 403 -7.97 -13.62 33.21
CA LEU A 403 -8.91 -12.50 33.19
C LEU A 403 -8.20 -11.14 33.07
N ASP A 404 -7.16 -10.89 33.87
CA ASP A 404 -6.36 -9.66 33.82
C ASP A 404 -5.63 -9.51 32.46
N TYR A 405 -5.08 -10.60 31.92
CA TYR A 405 -4.50 -10.62 30.58
C TYR A 405 -5.52 -10.29 29.49
N LEU A 406 -6.70 -10.92 29.52
CA LEU A 406 -7.77 -10.67 28.55
C LEU A 406 -8.28 -9.23 28.62
N VAL A 407 -8.46 -8.66 29.82
CA VAL A 407 -8.87 -7.25 29.99
C VAL A 407 -7.81 -6.30 29.43
N LYS A 408 -6.52 -6.53 29.72
CA LYS A 408 -5.41 -5.71 29.17
C LYS A 408 -5.36 -5.79 27.64
N LYS A 409 -5.50 -7.00 27.10
CA LYS A 409 -5.54 -7.29 25.66
C LYS A 409 -6.75 -6.64 24.98
N PHE A 410 -7.92 -6.67 25.62
CA PHE A 410 -9.15 -6.00 25.16
C PHE A 410 -8.98 -4.48 25.13
N LYS A 411 -8.57 -3.87 26.26
CA LYS A 411 -8.35 -2.42 26.37
C LYS A 411 -7.33 -1.92 25.32
N LEU A 412 -6.21 -2.63 25.14
CA LEU A 412 -5.21 -2.29 24.13
C LEU A 412 -5.78 -2.36 22.71
N LYS A 413 -6.50 -3.44 22.35
CA LYS A 413 -7.08 -3.61 21.02
C LYS A 413 -8.17 -2.59 20.70
N CYS A 414 -9.06 -2.30 21.65
CA CYS A 414 -10.09 -1.27 21.51
C CYS A 414 -9.45 0.09 21.28
N SER A 415 -8.55 0.53 22.17
CA SER A 415 -7.89 1.84 22.02
C SER A 415 -7.09 1.97 20.72
N THR A 416 -6.48 0.88 20.23
CA THR A 416 -5.77 0.87 18.93
C THR A 416 -6.72 0.91 17.73
N HIS A 417 -7.94 0.38 17.87
CA HIS A 417 -8.97 0.48 16.83
C HIS A 417 -9.61 1.87 16.81
N GLU A 418 -10.03 2.37 17.97
CA GLU A 418 -10.60 3.71 18.18
C GLU A 418 -9.65 4.81 17.69
N ALA A 419 -8.35 4.69 17.95
CA ALA A 419 -7.34 5.63 17.45
C ALA A 419 -7.21 5.62 15.91
N TRP A 420 -7.52 4.49 15.25
CA TRP A 420 -7.53 4.40 13.79
C TRP A 420 -8.86 4.88 13.18
N SER A 421 -10.00 4.67 13.86
CA SER A 421 -11.33 5.03 13.34
C SER A 421 -11.69 6.51 13.54
N LYS A 422 -11.15 7.16 14.59
CA LYS A 422 -11.53 8.49 15.09
C LYS A 422 -11.84 9.54 14.02
N ASP A 423 -10.94 9.72 13.06
CA ASP A 423 -11.04 10.79 12.05
C ASP A 423 -11.57 10.28 10.69
N LYS A 424 -11.73 8.96 10.51
CA LYS A 424 -12.14 8.33 9.24
C LYS A 424 -13.60 8.61 8.92
N GLU A 425 -14.47 8.61 9.92
CA GLU A 425 -15.90 8.87 9.74
C GLU A 425 -16.15 10.30 9.26
N ALA A 426 -15.39 11.28 9.76
CA ALA A 426 -15.43 12.65 9.27
C ALA A 426 -14.90 12.77 7.84
N ALA A 427 -13.78 12.11 7.53
CA ALA A 427 -13.19 12.13 6.18
C ALA A 427 -14.10 11.48 5.13
N LEU A 428 -14.78 10.38 5.45
CA LEU A 428 -15.69 9.71 4.51
C LEU A 428 -16.98 10.51 4.25
N ASN A 429 -17.50 11.22 5.26
CA ASN A 429 -18.68 12.08 5.12
C ASN A 429 -18.41 13.41 4.39
N ALA A 430 -17.15 13.77 4.12
CA ALA A 430 -16.84 14.95 3.33
C ALA A 430 -17.42 14.82 1.90
N ARG A 431 -17.92 15.92 1.32
CA ARG A 431 -18.43 15.95 -0.05
C ARG A 431 -17.49 16.66 -1.03
N ASP A 432 -16.20 16.47 -0.80
CA ASP A 432 -15.10 16.97 -1.62
C ASP A 432 -15.16 16.50 -3.09
N TYR A 433 -15.88 15.41 -3.38
CA TYR A 433 -16.10 14.88 -4.71
C TYR A 433 -17.17 15.62 -5.54
N GLU A 434 -18.02 16.47 -4.94
CA GLU A 434 -19.12 17.14 -5.67
C GLU A 434 -18.60 18.16 -6.70
N ASN A 435 -17.54 18.90 -6.36
CA ASN A 435 -16.95 19.98 -7.18
C ASN A 435 -15.56 19.65 -7.73
N ALA A 436 -15.12 18.39 -7.64
CA ALA A 436 -13.80 17.97 -8.08
C ALA A 436 -13.72 17.76 -9.60
N SER A 437 -12.58 18.11 -10.21
CA SER A 437 -12.31 17.82 -11.63
C SER A 437 -12.15 16.32 -11.89
N TYR A 438 -12.23 15.90 -13.16
CA TYR A 438 -12.07 14.49 -13.55
C TYR A 438 -10.75 13.86 -13.06
N ALA A 439 -9.64 14.63 -13.09
CA ALA A 439 -8.34 14.19 -12.59
C ALA A 439 -8.34 14.02 -11.06
N GLU A 440 -8.96 14.96 -10.33
CA GLU A 440 -9.08 14.90 -8.87
C GLU A 440 -10.01 13.76 -8.43
N LEU A 441 -11.16 13.58 -9.07
CA LEU A 441 -12.07 12.45 -8.85
C LEU A 441 -11.39 11.10 -9.11
N THR A 442 -10.57 10.99 -10.16
CA THR A 442 -9.79 9.78 -10.43
C THR A 442 -8.79 9.50 -9.29
N ALA A 443 -8.09 10.53 -8.79
CA ALA A 443 -7.19 10.39 -7.65
C ALA A 443 -7.95 10.10 -6.33
N MET A 444 -9.15 10.64 -6.15
CA MET A 444 -10.04 10.33 -5.02
C MET A 444 -10.53 8.87 -5.07
N ALA A 445 -10.92 8.35 -6.24
CA ALA A 445 -11.32 6.96 -6.43
C ALA A 445 -10.19 5.99 -6.09
N GLN A 446 -8.94 6.30 -6.48
CA GLN A 446 -7.77 5.53 -6.08
C GLN A 446 -7.54 5.55 -4.56
N LYS A 447 -7.65 6.73 -3.92
CA LYS A 447 -7.59 6.85 -2.45
C LYS A 447 -8.71 6.07 -1.74
N GLN A 448 -9.91 6.07 -2.31
CA GLN A 448 -11.07 5.34 -1.79
C GLN A 448 -10.85 3.82 -1.84
N ASN A 449 -10.37 3.28 -2.98
CA ASN A 449 -10.02 1.86 -3.10
C ASN A 449 -8.87 1.45 -2.17
N ALA A 450 -7.88 2.33 -1.95
CA ALA A 450 -6.82 2.11 -0.95
C ALA A 450 -7.39 2.08 0.48
N PHE A 451 -8.35 2.95 0.80
CA PHE A 451 -9.05 2.94 2.08
C PHE A 451 -9.90 1.68 2.27
N GLU A 452 -10.63 1.20 1.25
CA GLU A 452 -11.37 -0.07 1.33
C GLU A 452 -10.45 -1.27 1.56
N THR A 453 -9.22 -1.24 1.04
CA THR A 453 -8.21 -2.27 1.29
C THR A 453 -7.71 -2.25 2.75
N ASP A 454 -7.46 -1.06 3.31
CA ASP A 454 -7.12 -0.86 4.73
C ASP A 454 -8.26 -1.29 5.67
N LEU A 455 -9.50 -0.95 5.31
CA LEU A 455 -10.73 -1.38 5.97
C LEU A 455 -10.84 -2.92 5.95
N GLY A 456 -10.65 -3.56 4.81
CA GLY A 456 -10.63 -5.03 4.71
C GLY A 456 -9.57 -5.69 5.61
N ALA A 457 -8.36 -5.10 5.70
CA ALA A 457 -7.30 -5.59 6.59
C ALA A 457 -7.66 -5.44 8.09
N HIS A 458 -8.47 -4.44 8.44
CA HIS A 458 -8.89 -4.17 9.81
C HIS A 458 -10.10 -5.01 10.30
N GLN A 459 -10.84 -5.67 9.41
CA GLN A 459 -11.95 -6.60 9.74
C GLN A 459 -11.55 -7.64 10.81
N ASN A 460 -10.42 -8.34 10.57
CA ASN A 460 -9.82 -9.32 11.48
C ASN A 460 -9.52 -8.76 12.90
N ARG A 461 -9.41 -7.43 13.06
CA ARG A 461 -9.17 -6.79 14.36
C ARG A 461 -10.47 -6.65 15.15
N VAL A 462 -11.56 -6.29 14.47
CA VAL A 462 -12.89 -6.12 15.08
C VAL A 462 -13.42 -7.48 15.55
N GLU A 463 -13.35 -8.51 14.71
CA GLU A 463 -13.72 -9.88 15.07
C GLU A 463 -12.96 -10.39 16.32
N LYS A 464 -11.67 -10.09 16.41
CA LYS A 464 -10.85 -10.43 17.58
C LYS A 464 -11.20 -9.62 18.82
N ILE A 465 -11.72 -8.39 18.69
CA ILE A 465 -12.25 -7.61 19.81
C ILE A 465 -13.55 -8.22 20.32
N VAL A 466 -14.46 -8.60 19.41
CA VAL A 466 -15.73 -9.29 19.75
C VAL A 466 -15.45 -10.62 20.44
N SER A 467 -14.61 -11.48 19.86
CA SER A 467 -14.26 -12.79 20.43
C SER A 467 -13.62 -12.68 21.83
N ILE A 468 -12.74 -11.69 22.07
CA ILE A 468 -12.17 -11.46 23.41
C ILE A 468 -13.24 -10.93 24.38
N ALA A 469 -14.18 -10.09 23.93
CA ALA A 469 -15.29 -9.64 24.76
C ALA A 469 -16.25 -10.78 25.13
N GLU A 470 -16.45 -11.75 24.24
CA GLU A 470 -17.23 -12.97 24.50
C GLU A 470 -16.53 -13.91 25.49
N GLU A 471 -15.21 -14.11 25.35
CA GLU A 471 -14.37 -14.87 26.31
C GLU A 471 -14.46 -14.23 27.71
N LEU A 472 -14.25 -12.91 27.79
CA LEU A 472 -14.42 -12.12 29.02
C LEU A 472 -15.84 -12.25 29.61
N LYS A 473 -16.87 -12.15 28.78
CA LYS A 473 -18.28 -12.28 29.20
C LYS A 473 -18.57 -13.66 29.77
N TYR A 474 -18.06 -14.73 29.16
CA TYR A 474 -18.23 -16.10 29.64
C TYR A 474 -17.64 -16.24 31.05
N ASP A 475 -16.35 -15.90 31.21
CA ASP A 475 -15.63 -15.99 32.49
C ASP A 475 -16.22 -15.11 33.60
N LEU A 476 -16.75 -13.94 33.26
CA LEU A 476 -17.41 -13.03 34.20
C LEU A 476 -18.86 -13.45 34.53
N SER A 477 -19.53 -14.21 33.67
CA SER A 477 -20.93 -14.65 33.87
C SER A 477 -21.07 -15.94 34.69
N GLN A 478 -20.05 -16.81 34.69
CA GLN A 478 -20.08 -18.12 35.35
C GLN A 478 -20.02 -18.06 36.90
N ASN A 479 -19.67 -16.91 37.50
CA ASN A 479 -19.47 -16.81 38.96
C ASN A 479 -20.36 -15.74 39.63
N SER A 480 -21.05 -16.16 40.69
CA SER A 480 -22.14 -15.41 41.36
C SER A 480 -21.72 -14.14 42.14
N LEU A 481 -20.44 -13.73 42.11
CA LEU A 481 -19.96 -12.53 42.81
C LEU A 481 -20.19 -11.22 42.03
N ARG A 482 -21.47 -10.91 41.73
CA ARG A 482 -21.89 -9.55 41.28
C ARG A 482 -21.44 -8.43 42.23
N SER A 483 -21.12 -8.77 43.48
CA SER A 483 -20.73 -7.82 44.53
C SER A 483 -19.26 -7.37 44.50
N ALA A 484 -18.33 -8.17 43.98
CA ALA A 484 -16.90 -7.80 43.95
C ALA A 484 -16.59 -6.78 42.82
N LEU A 485 -17.38 -6.80 41.75
CA LEU A 485 -17.23 -5.95 40.57
C LEU A 485 -17.30 -4.44 40.87
N SER A 486 -17.94 -4.02 41.96
CA SER A 486 -18.02 -2.60 42.33
C SER A 486 -16.74 -2.04 42.97
N ALA A 487 -15.86 -2.90 43.48
CA ALA A 487 -14.66 -2.48 44.22
C ALA A 487 -13.41 -2.32 43.34
N LEU A 488 -13.49 -2.72 42.06
CA LEU A 488 -12.33 -2.91 41.21
C LEU A 488 -12.40 -2.10 39.93
N GLN A 489 -11.24 -1.61 39.49
CA GLN A 489 -11.05 -0.85 38.25
C GLN A 489 -11.14 -1.73 36.97
N TYR A 490 -11.78 -2.91 37.09
CA TYR A 490 -12.22 -3.71 35.96
C TYR A 490 -13.50 -3.10 35.42
N GLU A 491 -13.55 -2.89 34.10
CA GLU A 491 -14.76 -2.43 33.44
C GLU A 491 -15.84 -3.50 33.60
N ASP A 492 -17.04 -3.10 34.06
CA ASP A 492 -18.21 -3.99 34.16
C ASP A 492 -18.45 -4.71 32.82
N VAL A 493 -19.02 -5.92 32.87
CA VAL A 493 -19.49 -6.66 31.69
C VAL A 493 -20.36 -5.76 30.81
N ALA A 494 -21.17 -4.88 31.42
CA ALA A 494 -21.93 -3.87 30.69
C ALA A 494 -21.05 -2.84 29.96
N SER A 495 -19.93 -2.40 30.53
CA SER A 495 -18.97 -1.47 29.90
C SER A 495 -18.22 -2.14 28.74
N VAL A 496 -17.69 -3.35 28.96
CA VAL A 496 -17.03 -4.15 27.90
C VAL A 496 -17.99 -4.37 26.73
N ASN A 497 -19.23 -4.82 26.99
CA ASN A 497 -20.23 -5.00 25.94
C ASN A 497 -20.61 -3.69 25.25
N LYS A 498 -20.83 -2.59 25.99
CA LYS A 498 -21.15 -1.28 25.43
C LYS A 498 -20.04 -0.75 24.52
N ARG A 499 -18.77 -0.94 24.91
CA ARG A 499 -17.60 -0.54 24.12
C ARG A 499 -17.46 -1.38 22.85
N THR A 500 -17.60 -2.70 22.95
CA THR A 500 -17.61 -3.60 21.79
C THR A 500 -18.76 -3.28 20.83
N GLN A 501 -19.98 -3.08 21.34
CA GLN A 501 -21.13 -2.67 20.52
C GLN A 501 -20.92 -1.31 19.85
N GLY A 502 -20.29 -0.35 20.55
CA GLY A 502 -19.91 0.94 19.97
C GLY A 502 -18.92 0.79 18.82
N ILE A 503 -17.89 -0.05 18.98
CA ILE A 503 -16.90 -0.34 17.93
C ILE A 503 -17.57 -1.03 16.73
N VAL A 504 -18.40 -2.06 16.95
CA VAL A 504 -19.12 -2.75 15.86
C VAL A 504 -20.09 -1.80 15.15
N SER A 505 -20.87 -1.01 15.89
CA SER A 505 -21.80 -0.04 15.31
C SER A 505 -21.10 1.10 14.55
N GLN A 506 -19.87 1.46 14.93
CA GLN A 506 -19.04 2.37 14.14
C GLN A 506 -18.45 1.68 12.91
N TRP A 507 -18.03 0.42 13.03
CA TRP A 507 -17.48 -0.37 11.94
C TRP A 507 -18.49 -0.56 10.80
N ASP A 508 -19.69 -1.02 11.12
CA ASP A 508 -20.76 -1.25 10.14
C ASP A 508 -21.10 0.07 9.42
N ARG A 509 -21.20 1.17 10.18
CA ARG A 509 -21.42 2.53 9.68
C ARG A 509 -20.28 3.03 8.79
N LEU A 510 -19.03 2.77 9.13
CA LEU A 510 -17.87 3.10 8.29
C LEU A 510 -17.92 2.33 6.96
N GLY A 511 -18.32 1.06 7.00
CA GLY A 511 -18.58 0.26 5.80
C GLY A 511 -19.66 0.86 4.91
N GLU A 512 -20.83 1.18 5.48
CA GLU A 512 -21.95 1.80 4.75
C GLU A 512 -21.59 3.16 4.13
N ILE A 513 -20.90 4.03 4.87
CA ILE A 513 -20.50 5.36 4.35
C ILE A 513 -19.40 5.19 3.30
N SER A 514 -18.45 4.27 3.48
CA SER A 514 -17.40 3.98 2.49
C SER A 514 -17.98 3.49 1.17
N ALA A 515 -18.89 2.52 1.21
CA ALA A 515 -19.55 1.98 0.02
C ALA A 515 -20.36 3.05 -0.71
N ARG A 516 -21.14 3.86 0.02
CA ARG A 516 -21.94 4.95 -0.55
C ARG A 516 -21.08 6.05 -1.17
N ARG A 517 -19.99 6.44 -0.50
CA ARG A 517 -19.02 7.42 -1.02
C ARG A 517 -18.36 6.93 -2.30
N LYS A 518 -18.01 5.63 -2.36
CA LYS A 518 -17.47 5.00 -3.56
C LYS A 518 -18.48 5.01 -4.70
N GLU A 519 -19.71 4.57 -4.46
CA GLU A 519 -20.78 4.57 -5.47
C GLU A 519 -20.99 5.97 -6.07
N GLU A 520 -20.99 7.01 -5.23
CA GLU A 520 -21.17 8.40 -5.68
C GLU A 520 -19.97 8.96 -6.46
N ILE A 521 -18.74 8.65 -6.02
CA ILE A 521 -17.50 8.97 -6.75
C ILE A 521 -17.49 8.25 -8.11
N GLU A 522 -17.86 6.97 -8.17
CA GLU A 522 -17.87 6.17 -9.40
C GLU A 522 -18.92 6.69 -10.40
N LYS A 523 -20.14 7.02 -9.95
CA LYS A 523 -21.17 7.67 -10.78
C LYS A 523 -20.69 8.99 -11.38
N ARG A 524 -20.16 9.90 -10.55
CA ARG A 524 -19.74 11.24 -11.03
C ARG A 524 -18.50 11.14 -11.93
N LEU A 525 -17.61 10.18 -11.66
CA LEU A 525 -16.47 9.87 -12.54
C LEU A 525 -16.92 9.29 -13.88
N GLU A 526 -17.95 8.44 -13.92
CA GLU A 526 -18.52 7.92 -15.18
C GLU A 526 -19.13 9.04 -16.04
N VAL A 527 -19.89 9.96 -15.43
CA VAL A 527 -20.45 11.13 -16.12
C VAL A 527 -19.35 12.04 -16.67
N LEU A 528 -18.38 12.42 -15.85
CA LEU A 528 -17.26 13.25 -16.31
C LEU A 528 -16.42 12.57 -17.39
N LYS A 529 -16.20 11.24 -17.28
CA LYS A 529 -15.52 10.46 -18.32
C LYS A 529 -16.32 10.44 -19.63
N LYS A 530 -17.66 10.40 -19.58
CA LYS A 530 -18.50 10.50 -20.79
C LYS A 530 -18.37 11.89 -21.44
N ILE A 531 -18.41 12.96 -20.64
CA ILE A 531 -18.19 14.34 -21.12
C ILE A 531 -16.80 14.49 -21.75
N ASP A 532 -15.75 14.03 -21.08
CA ASP A 532 -14.36 14.07 -21.56
C ASP A 532 -14.19 13.35 -22.90
N ASN A 533 -14.78 12.15 -23.05
CA ASN A 533 -14.76 11.42 -24.32
C ASN A 533 -15.48 12.16 -25.46
N LEU A 534 -16.61 12.83 -25.17
CA LEU A 534 -17.35 13.65 -26.14
C LEU A 534 -16.54 14.90 -26.52
N GLN A 535 -15.93 15.57 -25.54
CA GLN A 535 -15.05 16.72 -25.77
C GLN A 535 -13.83 16.34 -26.64
N GLN A 536 -13.20 15.19 -26.38
CA GLN A 536 -12.14 14.64 -27.22
C GLN A 536 -12.62 14.20 -28.62
N SER A 537 -13.87 13.74 -28.77
CA SER A 537 -14.47 13.40 -30.06
C SER A 537 -14.64 14.66 -30.91
N PHE A 538 -15.36 15.65 -30.38
CA PHE A 538 -15.56 16.96 -30.99
C PHE A 538 -14.22 17.62 -31.37
N ALA A 539 -13.25 17.69 -30.44
CA ALA A 539 -11.96 18.32 -30.70
C ALA A 539 -11.15 17.66 -31.83
N ARG A 540 -11.25 16.32 -31.98
CA ARG A 540 -10.59 15.60 -33.09
C ARG A 540 -11.26 15.87 -34.45
N ARG A 541 -12.58 16.02 -34.48
CA ARG A 541 -13.36 16.23 -35.71
C ARG A 541 -13.33 17.69 -36.17
N VAL A 542 -13.47 18.63 -35.23
CA VAL A 542 -13.60 20.07 -35.50
C VAL A 542 -12.35 20.65 -36.16
N GLY A 543 -11.15 20.14 -35.87
CA GLY A 543 -9.92 20.60 -36.52
C GLY A 543 -9.92 20.32 -38.02
N SER A 544 -10.20 19.07 -38.43
CA SER A 544 -10.34 18.73 -39.85
C SER A 544 -11.52 19.44 -40.53
N PHE A 545 -12.64 19.62 -39.82
CA PHE A 545 -13.82 20.29 -40.38
C PHE A 545 -13.63 21.81 -40.53
N SER A 546 -12.95 22.48 -39.60
CA SER A 546 -12.60 23.90 -39.72
C SER A 546 -11.64 24.15 -40.88
N ASN A 547 -10.63 23.30 -41.07
CA ASN A 547 -9.73 23.41 -42.23
C ASN A 547 -10.48 23.18 -43.56
N TRP A 548 -11.47 22.29 -43.58
CA TRP A 548 -12.34 22.09 -44.75
C TRP A 548 -13.26 23.30 -44.99
N LEU A 549 -13.79 23.94 -43.93
CA LEU A 549 -14.53 25.20 -44.02
C LEU A 549 -13.65 26.33 -44.58
N GLU A 550 -12.40 26.45 -44.13
CA GLU A 550 -11.41 27.42 -44.66
C GLU A 550 -11.21 27.23 -46.16
N GLN A 551 -10.90 26.01 -46.59
CA GLN A 551 -10.71 25.70 -48.00
C GLN A 551 -12.00 25.95 -48.81
N ALA A 552 -13.17 25.61 -48.27
CA ALA A 552 -14.45 25.86 -48.92
C ALA A 552 -14.76 27.36 -49.09
N GLU A 553 -14.44 28.19 -48.09
CA GLU A 553 -14.59 29.65 -48.18
C GLU A 553 -13.64 30.22 -49.25
N GLU A 554 -12.38 29.76 -49.30
CA GLU A 554 -11.39 30.14 -50.32
C GLU A 554 -11.81 29.71 -51.74
N ASP A 555 -12.15 28.43 -51.95
CA ASP A 555 -12.51 27.85 -53.26
C ASP A 555 -13.76 28.52 -53.88
N LEU A 556 -14.72 28.94 -53.04
CA LEU A 556 -15.92 29.64 -53.49
C LEU A 556 -15.63 31.11 -53.88
N GLN A 557 -14.64 31.73 -53.24
CA GLN A 557 -14.22 33.11 -53.51
C GLN A 557 -13.13 33.25 -54.58
N ASP A 558 -12.49 32.14 -54.99
CA ASP A 558 -11.37 32.14 -55.93
C ASP A 558 -11.67 32.82 -57.28
N MET A 559 -10.74 33.65 -57.76
CA MET A 559 -10.90 34.46 -58.97
C MET A 559 -10.50 33.65 -60.21
N PHE A 560 -11.48 33.27 -61.03
CA PHE A 560 -11.25 32.50 -62.25
C PHE A 560 -11.21 33.38 -63.51
N ILE A 561 -10.38 32.97 -64.47
CA ILE A 561 -10.33 33.49 -65.85
C ILE A 561 -10.57 32.29 -66.77
N ALA A 562 -11.49 32.42 -67.72
CA ALA A 562 -11.81 31.40 -68.70
C ALA A 562 -12.08 32.05 -70.05
N ASP A 563 -11.43 31.56 -71.10
CA ASP A 563 -11.49 32.12 -72.46
C ASP A 563 -12.39 31.28 -73.40
N ARG A 564 -12.84 30.12 -72.90
CA ARG A 564 -13.60 29.11 -73.64
C ARG A 564 -14.79 28.57 -72.85
N VAL A 565 -15.81 28.11 -73.57
CA VAL A 565 -17.03 27.53 -72.98
C VAL A 565 -16.72 26.23 -72.24
N GLU A 566 -15.76 25.44 -72.74
CA GLU A 566 -15.32 24.18 -72.11
C GLU A 566 -14.66 24.41 -70.74
N GLU A 567 -13.90 25.49 -70.57
CA GLU A 567 -13.21 25.84 -69.32
C GLU A 567 -14.24 26.24 -68.25
N VAL A 568 -15.19 27.13 -68.58
CA VAL A 568 -16.29 27.47 -67.66
C VAL A 568 -17.14 26.23 -67.33
N SER A 569 -17.38 25.35 -68.31
CA SER A 569 -18.11 24.10 -68.08
C SER A 569 -17.37 23.15 -67.14
N GLN A 570 -16.03 23.12 -67.15
CA GLN A 570 -15.23 22.36 -66.17
C GLN A 570 -15.35 22.96 -64.76
N LEU A 571 -15.29 24.29 -64.64
CA LEU A 571 -15.48 24.98 -63.35
C LEU A 571 -16.88 24.72 -62.76
N ILE A 572 -17.93 24.78 -63.59
CA ILE A 572 -19.30 24.42 -63.19
C ILE A 572 -19.39 22.96 -62.73
N ASN A 573 -18.80 22.02 -63.48
CA ASN A 573 -18.79 20.61 -63.09
C ASN A 573 -18.04 20.36 -61.77
N GLY A 574 -16.97 21.11 -61.50
CA GLY A 574 -16.25 21.11 -60.22
C GLY A 574 -17.10 21.66 -59.08
N HIS A 575 -17.76 22.81 -59.27
CA HIS A 575 -18.65 23.39 -58.28
C HIS A 575 -19.89 22.51 -58.00
N GLU A 576 -20.46 21.87 -59.02
CA GLU A 576 -21.50 20.84 -58.86
C GLU A 576 -21.02 19.59 -58.10
N ALA A 577 -19.74 19.20 -58.24
CA ALA A 577 -19.16 18.14 -57.43
C ALA A 577 -18.99 18.57 -55.97
N PHE A 578 -18.59 19.82 -55.71
CA PHE A 578 -18.57 20.41 -54.37
C PHE A 578 -19.97 20.46 -53.74
N LYS A 579 -20.99 20.93 -54.48
CA LYS A 579 -22.39 20.97 -53.98
C LYS A 579 -22.93 19.58 -53.61
N ARG A 580 -22.49 18.51 -54.29
CA ARG A 580 -22.82 17.11 -53.91
C ARG A 580 -22.16 16.65 -52.60
N ALA A 581 -21.09 17.28 -52.14
CA ALA A 581 -20.45 16.99 -50.86
C ALA A 581 -21.09 17.74 -49.67
N LEU A 582 -21.77 18.87 -49.92
CA LEU A 582 -22.39 19.69 -48.87
C LEU A 582 -23.37 18.92 -47.95
N PRO A 583 -24.22 17.99 -48.42
CA PRO A 583 -25.11 17.24 -47.52
C PRO A 583 -24.34 16.38 -46.50
N ALA A 584 -23.23 15.76 -46.92
CA ALA A 584 -22.39 14.97 -46.01
C ALA A 584 -21.65 15.85 -44.99
N ALA A 585 -21.20 17.05 -45.40
CA ALA A 585 -20.62 18.03 -44.48
C ALA A 585 -21.66 18.60 -43.49
N GLN A 586 -22.92 18.77 -43.91
CA GLN A 586 -24.03 19.14 -43.03
C GLN A 586 -24.35 18.04 -42.01
N GLU A 587 -24.30 16.76 -42.40
CA GLU A 587 -24.46 15.63 -41.46
C GLU A 587 -23.33 15.56 -40.44
N GLU A 588 -22.08 15.80 -40.87
CA GLU A 588 -20.90 15.87 -39.99
C GLU A 588 -21.03 17.02 -38.97
N LEU A 589 -21.45 18.21 -39.42
CA LEU A 589 -21.76 19.34 -38.54
C LEU A 589 -22.88 18.99 -37.54
N ASN A 590 -24.01 18.45 -38.02
CA ASN A 590 -25.14 18.09 -37.16
C ASN A 590 -24.76 17.04 -36.10
N SER A 591 -23.88 16.10 -36.47
CA SER A 591 -23.33 15.10 -35.57
C SER A 591 -22.44 15.71 -34.47
N MET A 592 -21.57 16.67 -34.82
CA MET A 592 -20.77 17.41 -33.82
C MET A 592 -21.63 18.32 -32.93
N LEU A 593 -22.69 18.95 -33.47
CA LEU A 593 -23.65 19.74 -32.69
C LEU A 593 -24.44 18.86 -31.72
N PHE A 594 -24.77 17.62 -32.09
CA PHE A 594 -25.39 16.65 -31.20
C PHE A 594 -24.46 16.23 -30.05
N GLU A 595 -23.16 16.02 -30.32
CA GLU A 595 -22.17 15.76 -29.26
C GLU A 595 -22.08 16.93 -28.26
N ALA A 596 -22.09 18.17 -28.75
CA ALA A 596 -22.11 19.36 -27.89
C ALA A 596 -23.39 19.46 -27.04
N ALA A 597 -24.57 19.30 -27.64
CA ALA A 597 -25.85 19.35 -26.92
C ALA A 597 -26.01 18.22 -25.89
N GLU A 598 -25.41 17.04 -26.13
CA GLU A 598 -25.36 15.95 -25.15
C GLU A 598 -24.41 16.27 -23.98
N ILE A 599 -23.33 17.04 -24.18
CA ILE A 599 -22.48 17.55 -23.08
C ILE A 599 -23.30 18.50 -22.19
N ASP A 600 -23.96 19.50 -22.77
CA ASP A 600 -24.77 20.47 -22.01
C ASP A 600 -25.89 19.76 -21.23
N ARG A 601 -26.57 18.80 -21.87
CA ARG A 601 -27.58 17.96 -21.22
C ARG A 601 -27.01 17.16 -20.05
N LEU A 602 -25.82 16.58 -20.18
CA LEU A 602 -25.18 15.83 -19.09
C LEU A 602 -24.79 16.74 -17.94
N ILE A 603 -24.43 18.00 -18.21
CA ILE A 603 -24.11 19.01 -17.20
C ILE A 603 -25.37 19.41 -16.42
N GLU A 604 -26.46 19.74 -17.12
CA GLU A 604 -27.77 20.06 -16.50
C GLU A 604 -28.32 18.89 -15.67
N GLN A 605 -28.27 17.66 -16.19
CA GLN A 605 -28.84 16.48 -15.51
C GLN A 605 -28.10 16.09 -14.23
N ASN A 606 -26.84 16.49 -14.05
CA ASN A 606 -25.99 16.07 -12.94
C ASN A 606 -25.53 17.23 -12.05
N ASP A 607 -26.10 18.43 -12.22
CA ASP A 607 -25.76 19.65 -11.48
C ASP A 607 -24.24 19.87 -11.44
N LEU A 608 -23.64 19.98 -12.63
CA LEU A 608 -22.21 20.19 -12.83
C LEU A 608 -21.90 21.69 -13.07
N PRO A 609 -20.73 22.19 -12.63
CA PRO A 609 -20.31 23.56 -12.93
C PRO A 609 -20.24 23.81 -14.44
N HIS A 610 -20.72 24.96 -14.91
CA HIS A 610 -20.69 25.32 -16.34
C HIS A 610 -19.27 25.41 -16.92
N GLU A 611 -18.25 25.58 -16.07
CA GLU A 611 -16.83 25.50 -16.46
C GLU A 611 -16.47 24.15 -17.10
N VAL A 612 -17.19 23.06 -16.76
CA VAL A 612 -17.01 21.72 -17.35
C VAL A 612 -17.45 21.67 -18.81
N ALA A 613 -18.32 22.57 -19.27
CA ALA A 613 -18.73 22.66 -20.68
C ALA A 613 -17.59 23.12 -21.59
N ILE A 614 -16.63 23.90 -21.06
CA ILE A 614 -15.50 24.45 -21.82
C ILE A 614 -14.57 23.32 -22.22
N ASN A 615 -14.50 23.04 -23.52
CA ASN A 615 -13.67 21.97 -24.06
C ASN A 615 -12.18 22.31 -23.92
N PRO A 616 -11.36 21.55 -23.15
CA PRO A 616 -9.96 21.87 -22.94
C PRO A 616 -9.05 21.47 -24.12
N TYR A 617 -9.59 20.79 -25.13
CA TYR A 617 -8.84 20.22 -26.25
C TYR A 617 -8.90 21.04 -27.54
N THR A 618 -9.73 22.09 -27.60
CA THR A 618 -9.91 22.93 -28.80
C THR A 618 -10.36 24.34 -28.45
N MET A 619 -10.01 25.31 -29.29
CA MET A 619 -10.46 26.71 -29.17
C MET A 619 -11.76 26.99 -29.94
N PHE A 620 -12.24 26.04 -30.75
CA PHE A 620 -13.44 26.20 -31.57
C PHE A 620 -14.70 25.89 -30.76
N THR A 621 -15.67 26.82 -30.74
CA THR A 621 -17.00 26.60 -30.15
C THR A 621 -18.00 26.16 -31.22
N TYR A 622 -19.11 25.53 -30.80
CA TYR A 622 -20.20 25.17 -31.72
C TYR A 622 -20.78 26.39 -32.44
N GLU A 623 -20.82 27.56 -31.78
CA GLU A 623 -21.25 28.84 -32.36
C GLU A 623 -20.35 29.26 -33.52
N THR A 624 -19.03 29.30 -33.30
CA THR A 624 -18.07 29.65 -34.36
C THR A 624 -18.14 28.70 -35.56
N LEU A 625 -18.43 27.41 -35.32
CA LEU A 625 -18.58 26.43 -36.40
C LEU A 625 -19.88 26.64 -37.20
N HIS A 626 -20.96 27.02 -36.52
CA HIS A 626 -22.26 27.31 -37.14
C HIS A 626 -22.21 28.58 -37.99
N ASP A 627 -21.57 29.64 -37.49
CA ASP A 627 -21.43 30.91 -38.22
C ASP A 627 -20.64 30.75 -39.52
N ARG A 628 -19.52 30.01 -39.48
CA ARG A 628 -18.70 29.70 -40.67
C ARG A 628 -19.43 28.82 -41.69
N TRP A 629 -20.15 27.81 -41.21
CA TRP A 629 -21.01 27.02 -42.09
C TRP A 629 -22.08 27.88 -42.76
N GLY A 630 -22.66 28.86 -42.04
CA GLY A 630 -23.56 29.87 -42.61
C GLY A 630 -22.90 30.75 -43.68
N CYS A 631 -21.61 31.09 -43.52
CA CYS A 631 -20.84 31.80 -44.55
C CYS A 631 -20.66 30.96 -45.82
N VAL A 632 -20.24 29.70 -45.70
CA VAL A 632 -20.14 28.76 -46.84
C VAL A 632 -21.50 28.60 -47.54
N GLN A 633 -22.59 28.39 -46.79
CA GLN A 633 -23.94 28.28 -47.36
C GLN A 633 -24.37 29.52 -48.14
N LYS A 634 -23.93 30.72 -47.74
CA LYS A 634 -24.20 31.96 -48.45
C LYS A 634 -23.36 32.12 -49.72
N LEU A 635 -22.10 31.70 -49.70
CA LEU A 635 -21.17 31.83 -50.83
C LEU A 635 -21.50 30.89 -52.00
N VAL A 636 -22.13 29.73 -51.75
CA VAL A 636 -22.54 28.78 -52.79
C VAL A 636 -23.43 29.40 -53.89
N PRO A 637 -24.59 30.02 -53.58
CA PRO A 637 -25.43 30.65 -54.62
C PRO A 637 -24.76 31.88 -55.27
N GLU A 638 -23.88 32.59 -54.56
CA GLU A 638 -23.08 33.68 -55.12
C GLU A 638 -22.09 33.13 -56.19
N ARG A 639 -21.47 31.96 -55.94
CA ARG A 639 -20.58 31.26 -56.86
C ARG A 639 -21.31 30.67 -58.08
N ASP A 640 -22.48 30.07 -57.87
CA ASP A 640 -23.36 29.60 -58.96
C ASP A 640 -23.67 30.75 -59.94
N SER A 641 -24.12 31.90 -59.42
CA SER A 641 -24.46 33.06 -60.26
C SER A 641 -23.26 33.63 -61.03
N ALA A 642 -22.07 33.66 -60.42
CA ALA A 642 -20.84 34.10 -61.08
C ALA A 642 -20.45 33.17 -62.24
N LEU A 643 -20.54 31.85 -62.04
CA LEU A 643 -20.22 30.85 -63.07
C LEU A 643 -21.25 30.85 -64.21
N GLU A 644 -22.54 30.99 -63.91
CA GLU A 644 -23.60 31.15 -64.93
C GLU A 644 -23.40 32.41 -65.78
N SER A 645 -23.04 33.53 -65.16
CA SER A 645 -22.78 34.79 -65.85
C SER A 645 -21.59 34.68 -66.81
N GLU A 646 -20.48 34.06 -66.40
CA GLU A 646 -19.32 33.86 -67.27
C GLU A 646 -19.62 32.82 -68.38
N LEU A 647 -20.42 31.78 -68.10
CA LEU A 647 -20.86 30.83 -69.13
C LEU A 647 -21.68 31.52 -70.22
N ALA A 648 -22.64 32.35 -69.84
CA ALA A 648 -23.45 33.12 -70.77
C ALA A 648 -22.59 34.08 -71.63
N LYS A 649 -21.59 34.73 -71.02
CA LYS A 649 -20.60 35.56 -71.70
C LYS A 649 -19.77 34.77 -72.72
N GLN A 650 -19.20 33.63 -72.33
CA GLN A 650 -18.39 32.82 -73.26
C GLN A 650 -19.22 32.15 -74.37
N GLN A 651 -20.48 31.76 -74.10
CA GLN A 651 -21.40 31.31 -75.14
C GLN A 651 -21.73 32.45 -76.14
N SER A 652 -21.89 33.68 -75.66
CA SER A 652 -22.07 34.85 -76.54
C SER A 652 -20.83 35.10 -77.41
N ASN A 653 -19.63 35.01 -76.82
CA ASN A 653 -18.36 35.12 -77.54
C ASN A 653 -18.24 34.09 -78.66
N GLU A 654 -18.56 32.81 -78.38
CA GLU A 654 -18.49 31.75 -79.39
C GLU A 654 -19.52 31.95 -80.52
N GLN A 655 -20.73 32.43 -80.21
CA GLN A 655 -21.72 32.80 -81.24
C GLN A 655 -21.21 33.93 -82.14
N MET A 656 -20.49 34.92 -81.59
CA MET A 656 -19.92 36.03 -82.36
C MET A 656 -18.70 35.59 -83.19
N ARG A 657 -17.84 34.70 -82.66
CA ARG A 657 -16.75 34.03 -83.41
C ARG A 657 -17.31 33.24 -84.60
N ALA A 658 -18.36 32.44 -84.38
CA ALA A 658 -19.02 31.66 -85.44
C ALA A 658 -19.69 32.55 -86.50
N ARG A 659 -20.33 33.67 -86.11
CA ARG A 659 -20.91 34.64 -87.05
C ARG A 659 -19.85 35.34 -87.89
N PHE A 660 -18.73 35.75 -87.28
CA PHE A 660 -17.60 36.31 -88.02
C PHE A 660 -17.07 35.31 -89.06
N ALA A 661 -16.78 34.06 -88.65
CA ALA A 661 -16.31 33.02 -89.55
C ALA A 661 -17.25 32.75 -90.72
N MET A 662 -18.56 32.75 -90.48
CA MET A 662 -19.57 32.57 -91.53
C MET A 662 -19.53 33.68 -92.59
N GLN A 663 -19.41 34.95 -92.19
CA GLN A 663 -19.31 36.06 -93.15
C GLN A 663 -17.94 36.08 -93.84
N ALA A 664 -16.86 35.82 -93.11
CA ALA A 664 -15.49 35.75 -93.62
C ALA A 664 -15.34 34.67 -94.70
N ASN A 665 -15.80 33.45 -94.44
CA ASN A 665 -15.80 32.33 -95.38
C ASN A 665 -16.72 32.55 -96.60
N ARG A 666 -17.68 33.48 -96.53
CA ARG A 666 -18.51 33.88 -97.67
C ARG A 666 -17.84 34.98 -98.51
N LEU A 667 -17.16 35.91 -97.86
CA LEU A 667 -16.55 37.08 -98.49
C LEU A 667 -15.20 36.78 -99.15
N GLY A 668 -14.31 36.03 -98.50
CA GLY A 668 -12.97 35.70 -99.01
C GLY A 668 -12.98 35.03 -100.39
N PRO A 669 -13.66 33.88 -100.56
CA PRO A 669 -13.78 33.20 -101.85
C PRO A 669 -14.61 33.97 -102.89
N TRP A 670 -15.34 35.01 -102.50
CA TRP A 670 -15.95 35.94 -103.46
C TRP A 670 -14.92 36.97 -103.94
N LEU A 671 -14.15 37.57 -103.03
CA LEU A 671 -13.10 38.54 -103.35
C LEU A 671 -12.06 37.98 -104.31
N GLU A 672 -11.57 36.77 -104.06
CA GLU A 672 -10.63 36.05 -104.94
C GLU A 672 -11.19 35.93 -106.37
N ARG A 673 -12.41 35.37 -106.51
CA ARG A 673 -13.07 35.22 -107.82
C ARG A 673 -13.42 36.55 -108.49
N ALA A 674 -13.74 37.58 -107.72
CA ALA A 674 -14.05 38.91 -108.25
C ALA A 674 -12.79 39.58 -108.81
N LEU A 675 -11.67 39.51 -108.09
CA LEU A 675 -10.35 39.95 -108.57
C LEU A 675 -9.94 39.22 -109.85
N ASP A 676 -10.04 37.90 -109.88
CA ASP A 676 -9.73 37.10 -111.08
C ASP A 676 -10.61 37.47 -112.28
N ALA A 677 -11.93 37.63 -112.06
CA ALA A 677 -12.86 38.02 -113.11
C ALA A 677 -12.56 39.42 -113.67
N LEU A 678 -12.11 40.35 -112.82
CA LEU A 678 -11.70 41.71 -113.19
C LEU A 678 -10.41 41.69 -114.02
N PHE A 679 -9.40 40.93 -113.59
CA PHE A 679 -8.17 40.72 -114.37
C PHE A 679 -8.45 40.05 -115.72
N ALA A 680 -9.36 39.08 -115.78
CA ALA A 680 -9.78 38.44 -117.02
C ALA A 680 -10.52 39.42 -117.96
N ALA A 681 -11.36 40.31 -117.42
CA ALA A 681 -12.09 41.31 -118.20
C ALA A 681 -11.19 42.42 -118.79
N GLN A 682 -10.09 42.78 -118.12
CA GLN A 682 -9.10 43.73 -118.65
C GLN A 682 -8.27 43.17 -119.82
N ASN A 683 -7.95 41.88 -119.83
CA ASN A 683 -6.88 41.33 -120.67
C ASN A 683 -7.34 40.54 -121.92
N ASN A 684 -8.64 40.49 -122.22
CA ASN A 684 -9.18 39.62 -123.28
C ASN A 684 -9.39 40.36 -124.62
N PRO A 685 -8.68 40.05 -125.74
CA PRO A 685 -8.58 40.98 -126.89
C PRO A 685 -9.58 40.74 -128.04
N THR A 686 -10.47 39.75 -127.96
CA THR A 686 -11.29 39.33 -129.11
C THR A 686 -12.67 39.99 -129.13
N THR A 687 -12.82 40.98 -130.02
CA THR A 687 -14.07 41.36 -130.70
C THR A 687 -15.28 41.63 -129.79
N ALA A 688 -15.13 42.60 -128.91
CA ALA A 688 -16.23 43.24 -128.18
C ALA A 688 -16.04 44.76 -128.26
N GLN A 689 -17.10 45.52 -128.56
CA GLN A 689 -17.05 46.99 -128.50
C GLN A 689 -16.64 47.43 -127.09
N LEU A 690 -15.92 48.55 -126.95
CA LEU A 690 -15.51 49.13 -125.65
C LEU A 690 -16.72 49.30 -124.69
N GLU A 691 -17.90 49.51 -125.26
CA GLU A 691 -19.22 49.51 -124.61
C GLU A 691 -19.54 48.22 -123.83
N GLN A 692 -19.15 47.05 -124.33
CA GLN A 692 -19.40 45.74 -123.69
C GLN A 692 -18.42 45.46 -122.54
N GLN A 693 -17.15 45.90 -122.64
CA GLN A 693 -16.22 45.88 -121.50
C GLN A 693 -16.70 46.83 -120.39
N MET A 694 -17.12 48.05 -120.75
CA MET A 694 -17.75 48.99 -119.83
C MET A 694 -18.99 48.38 -119.15
N GLY A 695 -19.83 47.67 -119.91
CA GLY A 695 -20.98 46.94 -119.38
C GLY A 695 -20.63 45.72 -118.50
N ALA A 696 -19.41 45.18 -118.59
CA ALA A 696 -18.93 44.15 -117.66
C ALA A 696 -18.48 44.78 -116.32
N PHE A 697 -17.68 45.85 -116.36
CA PHE A 697 -17.22 46.52 -115.15
C PHE A 697 -18.36 47.18 -114.35
N LYS A 698 -19.36 47.78 -115.02
CA LYS A 698 -20.55 48.31 -114.33
C LYS A 698 -21.38 47.23 -113.64
N ARG A 699 -21.43 46.00 -114.17
CA ARG A 699 -22.06 44.86 -113.48
C ARG A 699 -21.25 44.42 -112.26
N MET A 700 -19.92 44.45 -112.32
CA MET A 700 -19.07 44.19 -111.13
C MET A 700 -19.25 45.27 -110.05
N GLU A 701 -19.45 46.53 -110.43
CA GLU A 701 -19.75 47.64 -109.51
C GLU A 701 -21.13 47.47 -108.85
N GLU A 702 -22.13 47.00 -109.59
CA GLU A 702 -23.47 46.69 -109.05
C GLU A 702 -23.44 45.50 -108.05
N GLU A 703 -22.71 44.43 -108.37
CA GLU A 703 -22.50 43.29 -107.47
C GLU A 703 -21.71 43.66 -106.20
N LEU A 704 -20.73 44.56 -106.32
CA LEU A 704 -20.04 45.13 -105.17
C LEU A 704 -21.02 45.89 -104.25
N GLY A 705 -21.99 46.61 -104.81
CA GLY A 705 -23.09 47.22 -104.06
C GLY A 705 -23.90 46.21 -103.24
N LYS A 706 -24.15 45.01 -103.77
CA LYS A 706 -24.91 43.94 -103.10
C LYS A 706 -24.12 43.24 -101.98
N ILE A 707 -22.79 43.23 -102.05
CA ILE A 707 -21.92 42.50 -101.12
C ILE A 707 -21.32 43.41 -100.03
N LYS A 708 -21.33 44.73 -100.23
CA LYS A 708 -20.91 45.73 -99.23
C LYS A 708 -21.53 45.53 -97.81
N PRO A 709 -22.79 45.10 -97.62
CA PRO A 709 -23.33 44.82 -96.29
C PRO A 709 -22.63 43.64 -95.57
N ILE A 710 -22.07 42.68 -96.32
CA ILE A 710 -21.43 41.48 -95.76
C ILE A 710 -20.08 41.83 -95.11
N ILE A 711 -19.26 42.68 -95.76
CA ILE A 711 -18.01 43.16 -95.16
C ILE A 711 -18.29 44.07 -93.95
N MET A 712 -19.36 44.88 -93.98
CA MET A 712 -19.77 45.70 -92.83
C MET A 712 -20.23 44.85 -91.63
N GLU A 713 -20.96 43.75 -91.85
CA GLU A 713 -21.36 42.85 -90.76
C GLU A 713 -20.18 42.00 -90.24
N ALA A 714 -19.21 41.64 -91.10
CA ALA A 714 -17.96 41.02 -90.67
C ALA A 714 -17.13 41.98 -89.78
N GLU A 715 -16.99 43.24 -90.18
CA GLU A 715 -16.35 44.32 -89.39
C GLU A 715 -17.06 44.50 -88.05
N ARG A 716 -18.41 44.55 -88.03
CA ARG A 716 -19.20 44.66 -86.80
C ARG A 716 -19.01 43.46 -85.87
N CYS A 717 -18.98 42.23 -86.40
CA CYS A 717 -18.73 41.03 -85.60
C CYS A 717 -17.30 41.04 -85.03
N TYR A 718 -16.31 41.42 -85.83
CA TYR A 718 -14.91 41.53 -85.43
C TYR A 718 -14.71 42.59 -84.32
N GLN A 719 -15.28 43.78 -84.49
CA GLN A 719 -15.22 44.86 -83.51
C GLN A 719 -15.88 44.46 -82.18
N VAL A 720 -17.01 43.76 -82.20
CA VAL A 720 -17.63 43.25 -80.97
C VAL A 720 -16.74 42.19 -80.31
N CYS A 721 -16.25 41.19 -81.05
CA CYS A 721 -15.32 40.18 -80.51
C CYS A 721 -14.09 40.80 -79.82
N CYS A 722 -13.51 41.86 -80.40
CA CYS A 722 -12.35 42.54 -79.81
C CYS A 722 -12.72 43.46 -78.62
N SER A 723 -13.97 43.94 -78.55
CA SER A 723 -14.44 44.77 -77.43
C SER A 723 -14.87 43.98 -76.18
N VAL A 724 -15.04 42.66 -76.29
CA VAL A 724 -15.52 41.79 -75.18
C VAL A 724 -14.37 41.09 -74.43
N SER A 725 -13.11 41.27 -74.83
CA SER A 725 -11.95 40.97 -73.98
C SER A 725 -11.85 41.99 -72.83
N PRO A 726 -11.93 41.58 -71.55
CA PRO A 726 -12.06 42.51 -70.43
C PRO A 726 -10.73 43.14 -70.00
N GLY A 727 -10.39 44.27 -70.62
CA GLY A 727 -9.32 45.18 -70.17
C GLY A 727 -9.81 46.30 -69.26
N GLY A 728 -10.28 45.98 -68.04
CA GLY A 728 -10.56 46.95 -66.98
C GLY A 728 -12.02 47.42 -66.87
N GLY A 729 -12.70 47.03 -65.79
CA GLY A 729 -14.11 47.40 -65.57
C GLY A 729 -14.78 46.83 -64.32
N TRP A 730 -14.07 46.69 -63.20
CA TRP A 730 -14.70 46.29 -61.92
C TRP A 730 -14.59 47.40 -60.87
N MET A 731 -15.68 47.62 -60.16
CA MET A 731 -15.87 48.76 -59.26
C MET A 731 -14.97 48.66 -58.03
N THR A 732 -14.35 49.78 -57.64
CA THR A 732 -13.66 49.91 -56.37
C THR A 732 -14.64 50.21 -55.23
N HIS A 733 -14.61 49.38 -54.18
CA HIS A 733 -14.88 49.77 -52.80
C HIS A 733 -13.72 49.24 -51.92
N PRO A 734 -13.43 49.81 -50.75
CA PRO A 734 -12.15 50.49 -50.63
C PRO A 734 -11.29 49.97 -49.46
N ALA A 735 -10.41 49.02 -49.77
CA ALA A 735 -9.17 48.72 -49.06
C ALA A 735 -8.27 47.99 -50.09
N VAL A 736 -6.99 48.28 -50.30
CA VAL A 736 -5.97 48.85 -49.40
C VAL A 736 -5.10 49.84 -50.18
N CYS A 737 -4.82 51.00 -49.59
CA CYS A 737 -3.71 51.86 -50.04
C CYS A 737 -2.47 51.54 -49.19
N MET A 738 -1.43 50.94 -49.79
CA MET A 738 -0.05 51.22 -49.39
C MET A 738 0.87 51.27 -50.62
N VAL A 739 1.75 52.25 -50.59
CA VAL A 739 2.61 52.68 -51.70
C VAL A 739 3.96 51.99 -51.63
N SER A 740 4.52 51.58 -52.76
CA SER A 740 5.98 51.52 -52.93
C SER A 740 6.39 51.88 -54.36
N GLU A 741 6.84 53.12 -54.54
CA GLU A 741 7.47 53.59 -55.78
C GLU A 741 8.90 53.05 -55.92
N VAL A 742 9.15 52.07 -56.79
CA VAL A 742 10.43 51.92 -57.53
C VAL A 742 10.13 51.21 -58.85
N GLY A 743 10.50 51.79 -60.01
CA GLY A 743 10.52 51.02 -61.27
C GLY A 743 10.38 51.78 -62.60
N LYS A 744 9.80 53.00 -62.63
CA LYS A 744 9.64 53.75 -63.89
C LYS A 744 10.90 54.53 -64.29
N LYS A 745 11.85 53.89 -64.96
CA LYS A 745 12.89 54.55 -65.79
C LYS A 745 13.45 53.61 -66.88
N ALA A 746 12.95 53.75 -68.11
CA ALA A 746 13.70 53.65 -69.37
C ALA A 746 12.80 53.95 -70.58
N TRP A 747 13.40 54.48 -71.65
CA TRP A 747 12.84 54.65 -73.02
C TRP A 747 11.87 55.83 -73.27
N ASP A 748 12.43 57.03 -73.36
CA ASP A 748 11.86 58.15 -74.13
C ASP A 748 11.87 57.86 -75.64
N VAL A 749 10.84 58.35 -76.35
CA VAL A 749 10.79 58.36 -77.83
C VAL A 749 10.32 59.74 -78.30
N GLN A 750 11.24 60.60 -78.72
CA GLN A 750 10.89 61.95 -79.20
C GLN A 750 11.69 62.47 -80.42
N GLU A 751 12.44 61.61 -81.12
CA GLU A 751 13.16 61.98 -82.35
C GLU A 751 12.78 61.09 -83.55
N PHE A 752 11.70 61.42 -84.27
CA PHE A 752 11.47 60.94 -85.64
C PHE A 752 10.53 61.82 -86.49
N SER A 753 10.36 63.09 -86.12
CA SER A 753 9.36 64.02 -86.68
C SER A 753 9.85 64.86 -87.89
N SER A 754 11.01 64.54 -88.48
CA SER A 754 11.64 65.35 -89.53
C SER A 754 11.98 64.58 -90.81
N LEU A 755 11.00 64.37 -91.68
CA LEU A 755 11.21 64.24 -93.14
C LEU A 755 9.91 64.59 -93.89
N LYS A 756 9.96 65.64 -94.72
CA LYS A 756 8.80 66.18 -95.45
C LYS A 756 8.65 65.53 -96.82
N LEU A 757 7.49 64.93 -97.12
CA LEU A 757 7.00 64.71 -98.48
C LEU A 757 5.46 64.90 -98.56
N LYS A 758 5.04 65.84 -99.41
CA LYS A 758 3.70 66.10 -100.00
C LYS A 758 3.99 66.52 -101.46
N PRO A 759 3.09 66.38 -102.45
CA PRO A 759 1.61 66.40 -102.40
C PRO A 759 0.97 65.17 -103.14
N LEU A 760 -0.34 64.95 -103.34
CA LEU A 760 -1.40 65.79 -103.93
C LEU A 760 -2.83 65.33 -103.55
N LEU A 761 -3.78 66.23 -103.83
CA LEU A 761 -5.25 66.12 -103.63
C LEU A 761 -5.91 65.19 -104.71
N LEU A 762 -7.20 64.83 -104.74
CA LEU A 762 -8.42 65.40 -104.12
C LEU A 762 -9.61 64.41 -104.30
N LEU A 763 -10.32 64.04 -103.23
CA LEU A 763 -11.80 63.81 -103.20
C LEU A 763 -12.23 63.39 -101.78
N ASN A 764 -13.27 64.04 -101.26
CA ASN A 764 -13.89 63.81 -99.95
C ASN A 764 -15.36 63.35 -100.18
N PRO A 765 -16.09 62.74 -99.22
CA PRO A 765 -15.68 62.43 -97.84
C PRO A 765 -16.03 61.00 -97.36
N LEU A 766 -15.03 60.28 -96.86
CA LEU A 766 -15.19 59.34 -95.73
C LEU A 766 -13.94 59.49 -94.84
N ASN A 767 -14.13 59.37 -93.52
CA ASN A 767 -13.10 59.70 -92.51
C ASN A 767 -12.01 58.61 -92.40
N ASP A 768 -11.02 58.65 -93.29
CA ASP A 768 -9.85 57.77 -93.19
C ASP A 768 -8.66 58.48 -92.53
N LEU A 769 -8.71 58.56 -91.20
CA LEU A 769 -7.55 58.83 -90.34
C LEU A 769 -7.59 58.01 -89.03
N ASP A 770 -8.77 57.57 -88.57
CA ASP A 770 -8.92 56.72 -87.37
C ASP A 770 -9.04 55.21 -87.65
N PHE A 771 -9.15 54.80 -88.91
CA PHE A 771 -9.17 53.38 -89.29
C PHE A 771 -7.83 52.68 -88.94
N TYR A 772 -6.71 53.41 -89.06
CA TYR A 772 -5.36 52.92 -88.73
C TYR A 772 -5.02 53.00 -87.24
N SER A 773 -5.56 53.96 -86.49
CA SER A 773 -5.33 54.06 -85.03
C SER A 773 -6.07 52.95 -84.27
N SER A 774 -7.31 52.67 -84.68
CA SER A 774 -8.15 51.61 -84.09
C SER A 774 -7.51 50.22 -84.21
N SER A 775 -6.96 49.87 -85.39
CA SER A 775 -6.40 48.54 -85.63
C SER A 775 -5.21 48.20 -84.72
N LYS A 776 -4.46 49.21 -84.25
CA LYS A 776 -3.31 49.01 -83.38
C LYS A 776 -3.69 48.80 -81.90
N GLN A 777 -4.80 49.37 -81.44
CA GLN A 777 -5.34 49.11 -80.10
C GLN A 777 -6.15 47.82 -80.01
N LEU A 778 -6.67 47.32 -81.13
CA LEU A 778 -7.42 46.05 -81.19
C LEU A 778 -6.52 44.81 -81.06
N GLN A 779 -5.21 44.92 -81.36
CA GLN A 779 -4.26 43.81 -81.29
C GLN A 779 -3.75 43.50 -79.88
N GLU A 780 -3.96 44.35 -78.87
CA GLU A 780 -3.40 44.13 -77.53
C GLU A 780 -4.25 43.20 -76.64
N ASN A 781 -5.46 42.78 -77.09
CA ASN A 781 -6.48 42.13 -76.26
C ASN A 781 -6.79 40.64 -76.59
N GLY A 782 -5.81 39.89 -77.11
CA GLY A 782 -5.70 38.45 -76.82
C GLY A 782 -6.52 37.41 -77.60
N ILE A 783 -7.44 37.78 -78.51
CA ILE A 783 -8.20 36.80 -79.33
C ILE A 783 -7.64 36.77 -80.77
N TYR A 784 -6.61 35.95 -81.00
CA TYR A 784 -5.87 35.91 -82.28
C TYR A 784 -6.36 34.87 -83.29
N THR A 785 -7.24 33.94 -82.92
CA THR A 785 -7.68 32.86 -83.80
C THR A 785 -9.19 32.65 -83.74
N VAL A 786 -9.81 32.57 -84.93
CA VAL A 786 -11.17 32.06 -85.11
C VAL A 786 -11.00 30.73 -85.86
N PRO A 787 -10.94 29.57 -85.17
CA PRO A 787 -10.58 28.29 -85.78
C PRO A 787 -11.47 27.87 -86.96
N GLN A 788 -12.67 28.44 -87.05
CA GLN A 788 -13.67 28.16 -88.08
C GLN A 788 -13.43 28.93 -89.41
N THR A 789 -12.40 29.76 -89.52
CA THR A 789 -12.04 30.44 -90.80
C THR A 789 -10.54 30.64 -90.95
N GLN A 790 -10.06 30.56 -92.20
CA GLN A 790 -8.68 30.93 -92.58
C GLN A 790 -8.52 32.42 -92.89
N TYR A 791 -9.62 33.17 -92.98
CA TYR A 791 -9.62 34.59 -93.34
C TYR A 791 -9.66 35.47 -92.08
N THR A 792 -8.66 36.34 -91.93
CA THR A 792 -8.67 37.40 -90.91
C THR A 792 -9.32 38.66 -91.46
N MET A 793 -9.76 39.58 -90.57
CA MET A 793 -10.39 40.82 -91.03
C MET A 793 -9.43 41.65 -91.89
N ASP A 794 -8.13 41.62 -91.60
CA ASP A 794 -7.10 42.30 -92.39
C ASP A 794 -6.96 41.72 -93.81
N THR A 795 -7.01 40.39 -93.97
CA THR A 795 -6.98 39.78 -95.32
C THR A 795 -8.21 40.14 -96.16
N LEU A 796 -9.38 40.26 -95.52
CA LEU A 796 -10.63 40.64 -96.18
C LEU A 796 -10.65 42.13 -96.55
N ARG A 797 -10.19 43.01 -95.67
CA ARG A 797 -10.03 44.46 -95.94
C ARG A 797 -9.10 44.69 -97.13
N LEU A 798 -7.90 44.09 -97.10
CA LEU A 798 -6.88 44.25 -98.15
C LEU A 798 -7.40 43.80 -99.52
N GLY A 799 -8.04 42.62 -99.59
CA GLY A 799 -8.62 42.12 -100.84
C GLY A 799 -9.76 43.01 -101.37
N TRP A 800 -10.58 43.56 -100.47
CA TRP A 800 -11.70 44.46 -100.83
C TRP A 800 -11.21 45.81 -101.37
N GLU A 801 -10.21 46.42 -100.74
CA GLU A 801 -9.59 47.67 -101.20
C GLU A 801 -8.85 47.50 -102.54
N GLN A 802 -8.15 46.37 -102.71
CA GLN A 802 -7.48 46.03 -103.96
C GLN A 802 -8.48 45.88 -105.12
N PHE A 803 -9.60 45.18 -104.88
CA PHE A 803 -10.66 45.01 -105.88
C PHE A 803 -11.30 46.35 -106.27
N LEU A 804 -11.66 47.18 -105.29
CA LEU A 804 -12.21 48.52 -105.50
C LEU A 804 -11.29 49.42 -106.34
N THR A 805 -9.99 49.39 -106.05
CA THR A 805 -9.00 50.25 -106.71
C THR A 805 -8.78 49.81 -108.15
N ASN A 806 -8.65 48.50 -108.39
CA ASN A 806 -8.48 47.95 -109.73
C ASN A 806 -9.72 48.18 -110.61
N LEU A 807 -10.94 48.08 -110.05
CA LEU A 807 -12.19 48.25 -110.81
C LEU A 807 -12.34 49.69 -111.29
N LYS A 808 -12.11 50.67 -110.41
CA LYS A 808 -12.15 52.11 -110.75
C LYS A 808 -11.14 52.47 -111.84
N ARG A 809 -9.93 51.90 -111.77
CA ARG A 809 -8.89 52.09 -112.79
C ARG A 809 -9.33 51.54 -114.15
N ALA A 810 -9.81 50.30 -114.17
CA ALA A 810 -10.25 49.62 -115.41
C ALA A 810 -11.41 50.36 -116.12
N ILE A 811 -12.36 50.92 -115.36
CA ILE A 811 -13.46 51.74 -115.91
C ILE A 811 -12.90 53.00 -116.59
N ASN A 812 -12.07 53.78 -115.88
CA ASN A 812 -11.53 55.05 -116.39
C ASN A 812 -10.68 54.87 -117.66
N GLU A 813 -9.91 53.78 -117.72
CA GLU A 813 -9.03 53.44 -118.85
C GLU A 813 -9.82 53.14 -120.14
N VAL A 814 -11.01 52.53 -120.02
CA VAL A 814 -11.93 52.28 -121.15
C VAL A 814 -12.72 53.54 -121.55
N GLU A 815 -13.13 54.41 -120.61
CA GLU A 815 -13.82 55.67 -120.94
C GLU A 815 -12.98 56.60 -121.83
N VAL A 816 -11.67 56.67 -121.60
CA VAL A 816 -10.75 57.51 -122.38
C VAL A 816 -10.66 57.05 -123.84
N GLN A 817 -10.57 55.72 -124.08
CA GLN A 817 -10.41 55.16 -125.43
C GLN A 817 -11.64 55.35 -126.33
N ILE A 818 -12.84 55.44 -125.75
CA ILE A 818 -14.08 55.72 -126.50
C ILE A 818 -14.08 57.15 -127.04
N MET A 819 -13.63 58.13 -126.25
CA MET A 819 -13.69 59.55 -126.62
C MET A 819 -12.76 59.94 -127.78
N THR A 820 -11.66 59.22 -127.99
CA THR A 820 -10.67 59.52 -129.05
C THR A 820 -11.11 59.12 -130.47
N ARG A 821 -12.26 58.45 -130.65
CA ARG A 821 -12.66 57.88 -131.94
C ARG A 821 -13.49 58.83 -132.83
N GLU A 822 -14.07 59.91 -132.31
CA GLU A 822 -15.26 60.55 -132.93
C GLU A 822 -15.06 61.99 -133.46
N ALA A 823 -13.83 62.49 -133.58
CA ALA A 823 -13.54 63.83 -134.12
C ALA A 823 -12.42 63.83 -135.19
N HIS A 824 -12.67 64.45 -136.34
CA HIS A 824 -11.67 64.63 -137.41
C HIS A 824 -11.21 66.10 -137.54
N ASN A 825 -9.91 66.28 -137.78
CA ASN A 825 -9.21 67.54 -138.08
C ASN A 825 -9.20 68.64 -136.99
N ILE A 826 -8.87 68.26 -135.75
CA ILE A 826 -8.33 69.17 -134.73
C ILE A 826 -7.10 68.50 -134.10
N SER A 827 -6.02 69.25 -133.82
CA SER A 827 -4.84 68.70 -133.12
C SER A 827 -5.14 68.45 -131.63
N GLU A 828 -4.58 67.39 -131.06
CA GLU A 828 -4.86 66.96 -129.67
C GLU A 828 -4.56 68.07 -128.64
N ALA A 829 -3.53 68.88 -128.89
CA ALA A 829 -3.19 70.05 -128.08
C ALA A 829 -4.26 71.16 -128.12
N GLN A 830 -4.74 71.55 -129.31
CA GLN A 830 -5.79 72.57 -129.42
C GLN A 830 -7.13 72.11 -128.84
N LEU A 831 -7.48 70.83 -129.03
CA LEU A 831 -8.67 70.24 -128.41
C LEU A 831 -8.55 70.23 -126.88
N SER A 832 -7.38 69.89 -126.35
CA SER A 832 -7.05 69.96 -124.91
C SER A 832 -7.22 71.38 -124.36
N ASP A 833 -6.71 72.41 -125.04
CA ASP A 833 -6.78 73.79 -124.56
C ASP A 833 -8.21 74.37 -124.57
N PHE A 834 -9.00 74.09 -125.62
CA PHE A 834 -10.43 74.43 -125.62
C PHE A 834 -11.20 73.73 -124.49
N ARG A 835 -10.89 72.45 -124.23
CA ARG A 835 -11.50 71.66 -123.17
C ARG A 835 -11.07 72.13 -121.77
N ARG A 836 -9.83 72.57 -121.62
CA ARG A 836 -9.29 73.18 -120.40
C ARG A 836 -9.95 74.51 -120.09
N CYS A 837 -10.14 75.38 -121.09
CA CYS A 837 -10.87 76.64 -120.92
C CYS A 837 -12.34 76.40 -120.52
N PHE A 838 -13.05 75.52 -121.23
CA PHE A 838 -14.44 75.21 -120.90
C PHE A 838 -14.59 74.64 -119.47
N ASN A 839 -13.74 73.68 -119.09
CA ASN A 839 -13.74 73.10 -117.74
C ASN A 839 -13.29 74.07 -116.64
N HIS A 840 -12.57 75.15 -116.96
CA HIS A 840 -12.20 76.17 -115.98
C HIS A 840 -13.42 77.00 -115.54
N PHE A 841 -14.37 77.23 -116.45
CA PHE A 841 -15.59 77.99 -116.19
C PHE A 841 -16.77 77.11 -115.74
N ASP A 842 -16.84 75.81 -116.10
CA ASP A 842 -17.82 74.86 -115.54
C ASP A 842 -17.44 74.44 -114.09
N ARG A 843 -17.57 75.39 -113.17
CA ARG A 843 -17.22 75.22 -111.74
C ARG A 843 -18.06 74.15 -111.05
N LYS A 844 -19.23 73.81 -111.61
CA LYS A 844 -20.17 72.80 -111.07
C LYS A 844 -19.96 71.42 -111.70
N ARG A 845 -19.10 71.30 -112.73
CA ARG A 845 -18.84 70.08 -113.53
C ARG A 845 -20.10 69.45 -114.12
N LEU A 846 -21.04 70.28 -114.57
CA LEU A 846 -22.31 69.83 -115.15
C LEU A 846 -22.23 69.50 -116.65
N ARG A 847 -21.05 69.62 -117.26
CA ARG A 847 -20.76 69.46 -118.71
C ARG A 847 -21.52 70.45 -119.60
N ARG A 848 -21.86 71.63 -119.05
CA ARG A 848 -22.54 72.76 -119.71
C ARG A 848 -22.19 74.05 -118.97
N LEU A 849 -22.02 75.14 -119.73
CA LEU A 849 -21.84 76.49 -119.17
C LEU A 849 -23.18 77.21 -119.15
N ASP A 850 -23.48 77.93 -118.08
CA ASP A 850 -24.61 78.87 -118.10
C ASP A 850 -24.28 80.14 -118.91
N LEU A 851 -25.29 80.97 -119.22
CA LEU A 851 -25.12 82.17 -120.04
C LEU A 851 -24.12 83.19 -119.46
N SER A 852 -23.93 83.20 -118.14
CA SER A 852 -22.99 84.10 -117.46
C SER A 852 -21.56 83.56 -117.50
N GLU A 853 -21.40 82.25 -117.27
CA GLU A 853 -20.13 81.53 -117.41
C GLU A 853 -19.64 81.56 -118.87
N PHE A 854 -20.55 81.45 -119.84
CA PHE A 854 -20.24 81.56 -121.27
C PHE A 854 -19.83 82.99 -121.68
N LYS A 855 -20.52 84.03 -121.20
CA LYS A 855 -20.11 85.43 -121.44
C LYS A 855 -18.70 85.69 -120.89
N ALA A 856 -18.40 85.19 -119.69
CA ALA A 856 -17.06 85.29 -119.09
C ALA A 856 -15.99 84.52 -119.87
N CYS A 857 -16.31 83.33 -120.39
CA CYS A 857 -15.41 82.53 -121.21
C CYS A 857 -15.02 83.25 -122.51
N LEU A 858 -15.98 83.86 -123.23
CA LEU A 858 -15.70 84.62 -124.46
C LEU A 858 -14.82 85.85 -124.20
N VAL A 859 -15.08 86.59 -123.11
CA VAL A 859 -14.22 87.72 -122.70
C VAL A 859 -12.80 87.25 -122.35
N SER A 860 -12.66 86.11 -121.67
CA SER A 860 -11.37 85.51 -121.35
C SER A 860 -10.61 84.98 -122.58
N LEU A 861 -11.29 84.77 -123.71
CA LEU A 861 -10.73 84.37 -124.99
C LEU A 861 -10.44 85.58 -125.92
N GLY A 862 -10.69 86.81 -125.45
CA GLY A 862 -10.33 88.05 -126.14
C GLY A 862 -11.49 88.80 -126.82
N PHE A 863 -12.74 88.30 -126.75
CA PHE A 863 -13.89 89.01 -127.33
C PHE A 863 -14.34 90.16 -126.41
N HIS A 864 -14.13 91.40 -126.84
CA HIS A 864 -14.47 92.59 -126.05
C HIS A 864 -15.97 92.88 -126.09
N ILE A 865 -16.70 92.55 -125.02
CA ILE A 865 -18.14 92.83 -124.85
C ILE A 865 -18.32 93.86 -123.73
N PRO A 866 -18.57 95.15 -124.02
CA PRO A 866 -18.80 96.17 -123.00
C PRO A 866 -20.10 95.93 -122.22
N ASN A 867 -20.14 96.35 -120.94
CA ASN A 867 -21.36 96.34 -120.14
C ASN A 867 -22.23 97.60 -120.42
N THR A 868 -22.59 97.81 -121.69
CA THR A 868 -23.58 98.80 -122.12
C THR A 868 -24.76 98.10 -122.83
N PRO A 869 -25.92 98.74 -122.98
CA PRO A 869 -27.08 98.14 -123.64
C PRO A 869 -26.82 97.65 -125.07
N GLU A 870 -25.88 98.27 -125.79
CA GLU A 870 -25.44 97.83 -127.12
C GLU A 870 -24.61 96.53 -127.06
N GLY A 871 -23.69 96.41 -126.10
CA GLY A 871 -22.87 95.20 -125.93
C GLY A 871 -23.69 93.95 -125.61
N ASP A 872 -24.78 94.09 -124.86
CA ASP A 872 -25.74 93.00 -124.63
C ASP A 872 -26.58 92.65 -125.86
N ALA A 873 -26.68 93.52 -126.87
CA ALA A 873 -27.32 93.20 -128.15
C ALA A 873 -26.41 92.36 -129.06
N ASP A 874 -25.09 92.64 -129.07
CA ASP A 874 -24.12 91.82 -129.81
C ASP A 874 -23.91 90.44 -129.15
N PHE A 875 -23.85 90.37 -127.82
CA PHE A 875 -23.80 89.07 -127.12
C PHE A 875 -25.02 88.20 -127.40
N ARG A 876 -26.23 88.79 -127.47
CA ARG A 876 -27.45 88.07 -127.92
C ARG A 876 -27.36 87.56 -129.36
N ARG A 877 -26.67 88.27 -130.25
CA ARG A 877 -26.46 87.86 -131.64
C ARG A 877 -25.50 86.67 -131.75
N ILE A 878 -24.46 86.64 -130.91
CA ILE A 878 -23.58 85.46 -130.77
C ILE A 878 -24.36 84.26 -130.21
N LEU A 879 -25.13 84.46 -129.14
CA LEU A 879 -25.93 83.40 -128.52
C LEU A 879 -26.90 82.71 -129.49
N ALA A 880 -27.52 83.47 -130.40
CA ALA A 880 -28.44 82.92 -131.40
C ALA A 880 -27.79 81.87 -132.34
N ASN A 881 -26.46 81.91 -132.54
CA ASN A 881 -25.74 80.88 -133.31
C ASN A 881 -25.33 79.67 -132.46
N VAL A 882 -25.17 79.81 -131.14
CA VAL A 882 -24.60 78.77 -130.25
C VAL A 882 -25.67 78.00 -129.48
N ASP A 883 -26.80 78.64 -129.16
CA ASP A 883 -28.02 78.02 -128.60
C ASP A 883 -29.27 78.49 -129.37
N PRO A 884 -29.49 78.02 -130.63
CA PRO A 884 -30.68 78.37 -131.41
C PRO A 884 -31.99 77.90 -130.78
N SER A 885 -31.91 76.93 -129.86
CA SER A 885 -33.02 76.35 -129.10
C SER A 885 -33.50 77.21 -127.93
N GLY A 886 -32.72 78.19 -127.47
CA GLY A 886 -33.03 78.97 -126.28
C GLY A 886 -33.06 78.14 -124.98
N SER A 887 -32.25 77.08 -124.92
CA SER A 887 -32.15 76.17 -123.77
C SER A 887 -31.55 76.82 -122.51
N GLY A 888 -30.84 77.94 -122.67
CA GLY A 888 -30.29 78.74 -121.58
C GLY A 888 -28.95 78.25 -121.04
N TYR A 889 -28.29 77.31 -121.72
CA TYR A 889 -26.95 76.84 -121.42
C TYR A 889 -26.23 76.37 -122.69
N VAL A 890 -24.91 76.50 -122.71
CA VAL A 890 -24.06 76.11 -123.85
C VAL A 890 -23.33 74.80 -123.54
N THR A 891 -23.48 73.81 -124.41
CA THR A 891 -22.75 72.54 -124.33
C THR A 891 -21.37 72.65 -124.99
N PHE A 892 -20.46 71.74 -124.64
CA PHE A 892 -19.10 71.74 -125.19
C PHE A 892 -19.07 71.61 -126.71
N ASP A 893 -19.93 70.78 -127.30
CA ASP A 893 -20.06 70.63 -128.76
C ASP A 893 -20.46 71.93 -129.47
N SER A 894 -21.50 72.64 -128.98
CA SER A 894 -21.91 73.92 -129.57
C SER A 894 -20.80 74.98 -129.45
N PHE A 895 -20.12 75.02 -128.31
CA PHE A 895 -18.97 75.90 -128.09
C PHE A 895 -17.81 75.60 -129.06
N MET A 896 -17.42 74.34 -129.19
CA MET A 896 -16.34 73.89 -130.09
C MET A 896 -16.64 74.23 -131.55
N ARG A 897 -17.89 74.07 -131.99
CA ARG A 897 -18.35 74.36 -133.35
C ARG A 897 -18.35 75.86 -133.67
N PHE A 898 -18.64 76.70 -132.68
CA PHE A 898 -18.57 78.16 -132.82
C PHE A 898 -17.12 78.65 -132.95
N MET A 899 -16.21 78.16 -132.08
CA MET A 899 -14.81 78.57 -132.10
C MET A 899 -14.09 78.17 -133.40
N THR A 900 -14.46 77.02 -134.00
CA THR A 900 -13.92 76.58 -135.30
C THR A 900 -14.48 77.37 -136.49
N GLN A 901 -15.64 78.02 -136.38
CA GLN A 901 -16.20 78.88 -137.44
C GLN A 901 -15.63 80.30 -137.48
N GLN A 902 -15.06 80.81 -136.39
CA GLN A 902 -14.49 82.17 -136.31
C GLN A 902 -13.01 82.24 -136.74
N ALA A 903 -12.29 81.12 -136.74
CA ALA A 903 -10.84 81.07 -136.98
C ALA A 903 -10.43 81.07 -138.48
N SER A 904 -11.37 81.25 -139.41
CA SER A 904 -11.21 80.97 -140.84
C SER A 904 -10.97 82.20 -141.74
N GLY A 905 -10.55 83.34 -141.18
CA GLY A 905 -10.44 84.62 -141.90
C GLY A 905 -9.22 85.48 -141.55
N SER A 906 -8.01 84.99 -141.87
CA SER A 906 -6.73 85.74 -141.74
C SER A 906 -5.89 85.65 -143.03
N GLU A 907 -5.43 86.79 -143.54
CA GLU A 907 -4.72 86.94 -144.83
C GLU A 907 -3.24 86.49 -144.79
N SER A 908 -2.65 86.25 -145.97
CA SER A 908 -1.33 85.60 -146.13
C SER A 908 -0.17 86.55 -146.45
N ALA A 909 1.07 86.06 -146.28
CA ALA A 909 2.30 86.82 -146.49
C ALA A 909 2.44 87.39 -147.92
N GLU A 910 1.98 86.69 -148.96
CA GLU A 910 2.07 87.15 -150.36
C GLU A 910 1.28 88.45 -150.59
N GLN A 911 0.10 88.60 -149.97
CA GLN A 911 -0.70 89.83 -150.11
C GLN A 911 -0.03 91.04 -149.44
N LEU A 912 0.72 90.83 -148.35
CA LEU A 912 1.51 91.88 -147.72
C LEU A 912 2.71 92.29 -148.58
N ILE A 913 3.39 91.31 -149.21
CA ILE A 913 4.52 91.56 -150.13
C ILE A 913 4.06 92.36 -151.35
N ASP A 914 2.93 92.01 -151.96
CA ASP A 914 2.39 92.76 -153.10
C ASP A 914 1.99 94.19 -152.70
N SER A 915 1.43 94.39 -151.50
CA SER A 915 1.13 95.72 -150.97
C SER A 915 2.39 96.60 -150.83
N PHE A 916 3.50 96.03 -150.36
CA PHE A 916 4.79 96.73 -150.34
C PHE A 916 5.41 96.92 -151.73
N ARG A 917 5.17 96.02 -152.70
CA ARG A 917 5.63 96.20 -154.10
C ARG A 917 5.00 97.43 -154.76
N VAL A 918 3.71 97.69 -154.48
CA VAL A 918 3.02 98.92 -154.92
C VAL A 918 3.66 100.17 -154.29
N LEU A 919 3.93 100.16 -152.98
CA LEU A 919 4.63 101.25 -152.28
C LEU A 919 6.07 101.48 -152.77
N ALA A 920 6.76 100.42 -153.18
CA ALA A 920 8.08 100.47 -153.79
C ALA A 920 8.06 100.87 -155.29
N ASN A 921 6.87 101.12 -155.87
CA ASN A 921 6.67 101.47 -157.27
C ASN A 921 7.29 100.41 -158.23
N GLU A 922 6.92 99.14 -158.00
CA GLU A 922 7.38 97.95 -158.73
C GLU A 922 8.89 97.64 -158.62
N GLN A 923 9.62 98.30 -157.71
CA GLN A 923 11.01 97.93 -157.40
C GLN A 923 11.07 96.83 -156.33
N PRO A 924 12.05 95.90 -156.39
CA PRO A 924 12.19 94.80 -155.43
C PRO A 924 12.73 95.24 -154.05
N PHE A 925 12.85 96.55 -153.82
CA PHE A 925 13.30 97.16 -152.57
C PHE A 925 12.56 98.48 -152.34
N VAL A 926 12.42 98.88 -151.07
CA VAL A 926 11.85 100.18 -150.68
C VAL A 926 12.90 101.01 -149.97
N THR A 927 12.90 102.33 -150.15
CA THR A 927 13.84 103.20 -149.43
C THR A 927 13.27 103.65 -148.08
N ALA A 928 14.16 103.92 -147.12
CA ALA A 928 13.75 104.40 -145.80
C ALA A 928 12.94 105.72 -145.84
N GLU A 929 13.20 106.54 -146.87
CA GLU A 929 12.54 107.82 -147.10
C GLU A 929 11.11 107.64 -147.63
N THR A 930 10.87 106.64 -148.50
CA THR A 930 9.52 106.23 -148.92
C THR A 930 8.72 105.68 -147.74
N ILE A 931 9.30 104.78 -146.92
CA ILE A 931 8.64 104.23 -145.73
C ILE A 931 8.18 105.34 -144.78
N ARG A 932 9.05 106.30 -144.43
CA ARG A 932 8.72 107.42 -143.54
C ARG A 932 7.73 108.44 -144.11
N ARG A 933 7.51 108.45 -145.43
CA ARG A 933 6.56 109.34 -146.09
C ARG A 933 5.16 108.75 -146.18
N GLU A 934 5.06 107.47 -146.50
CA GLU A 934 3.78 106.80 -146.75
C GLU A 934 3.18 106.11 -145.51
N LEU A 935 3.99 105.78 -144.49
CA LEU A 935 3.53 105.14 -143.25
C LEU A 935 3.59 106.08 -142.02
N PRO A 936 2.65 105.95 -141.06
CA PRO A 936 2.71 106.63 -139.77
C PRO A 936 4.04 106.42 -139.03
N PHE A 937 4.53 107.48 -138.37
CA PHE A 937 5.90 107.56 -137.84
C PHE A 937 6.36 106.34 -137.02
N GLU A 938 5.56 105.84 -136.07
CA GLU A 938 5.95 104.67 -135.26
C GLU A 938 6.05 103.37 -136.07
N GLN A 939 5.17 103.19 -137.07
CA GLN A 939 5.14 102.02 -137.93
C GLN A 939 6.30 102.07 -138.94
N ALA A 940 6.59 103.27 -139.45
CA ALA A 940 7.79 103.52 -140.24
C ALA A 940 9.06 103.16 -139.45
N GLU A 941 9.26 103.69 -138.24
CA GLU A 941 10.43 103.36 -137.41
C GLU A 941 10.52 101.86 -137.07
N TYR A 942 9.39 101.20 -136.79
CA TYR A 942 9.37 99.75 -136.56
C TYR A 942 9.84 98.96 -137.79
N CYS A 943 9.33 99.28 -138.98
CA CYS A 943 9.78 98.69 -140.22
C CYS A 943 11.28 98.95 -140.46
N LEU A 944 11.76 100.19 -140.28
CA LEU A 944 13.18 100.54 -140.44
C LEU A 944 14.11 99.80 -139.46
N GLN A 945 13.64 99.51 -138.25
CA GLN A 945 14.42 98.79 -137.24
C GLN A 945 14.46 97.27 -137.49
N LYS A 946 13.52 96.72 -138.26
CA LYS A 946 13.34 95.27 -138.45
C LYS A 946 13.64 94.78 -139.88
N MET A 947 13.48 95.63 -140.89
CA MET A 947 13.87 95.34 -142.28
C MET A 947 15.39 95.39 -142.44
N LYS A 948 15.94 94.50 -143.27
CA LYS A 948 17.38 94.47 -143.57
C LYS A 948 17.71 95.29 -144.83
N PRO A 949 18.96 95.76 -144.98
CA PRO A 949 19.41 96.37 -146.23
C PRO A 949 19.30 95.39 -147.41
N TYR A 950 18.66 95.82 -148.50
CA TYR A 950 18.55 95.00 -149.70
C TYR A 950 19.91 94.89 -150.40
N SER A 951 20.35 93.66 -150.65
CA SER A 951 21.70 93.35 -151.15
C SER A 951 21.74 92.85 -152.61
N GLY A 952 20.61 92.92 -153.33
CA GLY A 952 20.47 92.43 -154.70
C GLY A 952 21.02 93.40 -155.77
N ASN A 953 21.16 92.90 -157.00
CA ASN A 953 21.56 93.72 -158.15
C ASN A 953 20.60 94.91 -158.34
N GLY A 954 21.15 96.13 -158.36
CA GLY A 954 20.38 97.37 -158.48
C GLY A 954 20.16 98.14 -157.17
N ALA A 955 20.65 97.64 -156.03
CA ALA A 955 20.52 98.32 -154.74
C ALA A 955 21.13 99.74 -154.73
N VAL A 956 20.32 100.73 -154.38
CA VAL A 956 20.74 102.11 -154.08
C VAL A 956 21.04 102.29 -152.59
N PRO A 957 21.87 103.27 -152.18
CA PRO A 957 22.14 103.54 -150.77
C PRO A 957 20.84 103.82 -149.99
N GLY A 958 20.55 103.00 -148.98
CA GLY A 958 19.31 103.11 -148.17
C GLY A 958 18.13 102.25 -148.62
N ALA A 959 18.33 101.32 -149.56
CA ALA A 959 17.36 100.30 -149.96
C ALA A 959 17.16 99.22 -148.87
N LEU A 960 15.91 98.82 -148.61
CA LEU A 960 15.49 97.85 -147.61
C LEU A 960 14.62 96.75 -148.24
N ASP A 961 14.77 95.53 -147.71
CA ASP A 961 14.05 94.33 -148.15
C ASP A 961 12.75 94.15 -147.34
N TYR A 962 11.61 94.34 -148.00
CA TYR A 962 10.29 94.14 -147.42
C TYR A 962 9.77 92.69 -147.56
N SER A 963 10.45 91.84 -148.35
CA SER A 963 10.06 90.45 -148.60
C SER A 963 10.53 89.54 -147.45
N ASP A 964 11.81 89.64 -147.02
CA ASP A 964 12.32 88.94 -145.81
C ASP A 964 11.50 89.32 -144.56
N PHE A 965 11.13 90.60 -144.45
CA PHE A 965 10.33 91.12 -143.34
C PHE A 965 8.90 90.55 -143.30
N SER A 966 8.21 90.53 -144.45
CA SER A 966 6.85 90.01 -144.54
C SER A 966 6.79 88.52 -144.21
N ASN A 967 7.71 87.73 -144.77
CA ASN A 967 7.81 86.30 -144.47
C ASN A 967 8.18 86.04 -143.00
N LYS A 968 9.03 86.87 -142.36
CA LYS A 968 9.33 86.73 -140.93
C LYS A 968 8.17 86.98 -139.99
N ILE A 969 7.20 87.82 -140.36
CA ILE A 969 6.05 88.12 -139.51
C ILE A 969 5.05 86.95 -139.51
N PHE A 970 4.84 86.31 -140.65
CA PHE A 970 3.96 85.14 -140.76
C PHE A 970 4.67 83.80 -140.49
N GLY A 971 6.00 83.82 -140.41
CA GLY A 971 6.86 82.67 -140.14
C GLY A 971 7.29 81.95 -141.41
N GLU A 972 8.55 81.50 -141.44
CA GLU A 972 9.02 80.56 -142.46
C GLU A 972 8.31 79.22 -142.27
N THR A 973 7.33 78.94 -143.13
CA THR A 973 6.87 77.57 -143.41
C THR A 973 7.93 76.87 -144.25
N ASP A 974 8.93 76.28 -143.58
CA ASP A 974 9.81 75.29 -144.20
C ASP A 974 9.17 73.89 -144.11
N LEU A 975 8.56 73.51 -145.25
CA LEU A 975 8.73 72.25 -145.99
C LEU A 975 9.12 70.97 -145.22
#